data_AF-A0A2E1V0R9-F1
#
_entry.id   AF-A0A2E1V0R9-F1
#
_cell.length_a   1.000
_cell.length_b   1.000
_cell.length_c   1.000
_cell.angle_alpha   90.00
_cell.angle_beta   90.00
_cell.angle_gamma   90.00
#
_symmetry.space_group_name_H-M   'P 1'
#
loop_
_entity.id
_entity.type
_entity.pdbx_description
1 polymer ?
#
loop_
_entity_poly.entity_id
_entity_poly.type
_entity_poly.pdbx_seq_one_letter_code
_entity_poly.pdbx_strand_id
1 'polypeptide(L)'
;MEALQDLIVATNSYDDSIFVATMLGDLINNVAFAVLLVMIVVVAILGLRSALLVAISIPGSYMIGFIALNMMGLSANIVVLFSLILASGMLVDGAVVVTEYADRRLSEGATMKQAYGDAAKRMSWPIIASTATTLIVFAPLLFFPGFTGQFMKYLPITLLVTLSGSLLMALFFVPTMGANFRPFFSVIILLLAVSTGVSVAMLGVNGTLGTALGQLGLAIPESAGAPVGMALALLTVLLIYFVVRPLVFVLIGDPKQTRTVEEASDPRNARGLAGLYVAVIGQLLKAPLMVVGLGLLVLVFSFVFYGSRNIPTEFFPETEPDSANIYIKARGNLSINEKDTLVREVENVVYDLALANGEFSAISARSQSGGTTNSAIPESEDTIGSIQLTFVDYFNRSRPIADVLQEVRDRTDHFAGVQVEILAVAGGPPSGKAVQLRLRAEDGRLLLQELERVRAIMQANENLVDIEDGLPLPGTKISVDLKEADAQRLGVTAFQISQYIQMTNDGYIVDSIRLDGSNDETDIVFRFPSEFRSIDQLDKIRINTERGTVPIANLVDFNIDERTSLITRIDERRAYTMSANIAEPKPGETKAAASTVVEELTVALQEAQIDPDVSWNFVGDNQDQQEAFSFLASAFAIALVGMFAILITQFNSFYRAMLILTAVAMSLPGVMFGLIITNSGFGVFTFIGVVSLAGVVVNNNIVLVDTFANLEREKKPRSIEEYKRLIMLTGAQRLRPILITTITTILGLLPLAVGVGVDFQNFVITGVDLTPLTGLPLVGDFIAELNAKDGVVSQASSSSQWWKGMSQAIAFGLLFSTVVSLFFTPSMLMIQSRLEVRKVAGRPSSRARLERQAAKARAKGTVGGVIASS
;
A
#
# COMPACT_ATOMS: atom_id res chain seq x y z
N MET A 1 47.49 18.24 -15.89
CA MET A 1 46.22 18.02 -15.17
C MET A 1 45.08 17.74 -16.15
N GLU A 2 44.88 18.52 -17.21
CA GLU A 2 43.84 18.22 -18.24
C GLU A 2 43.97 16.80 -18.83
N ALA A 3 45.16 16.36 -19.22
CA ALA A 3 45.39 14.99 -19.72
C ALA A 3 45.16 13.86 -18.70
N LEU A 4 45.13 14.18 -17.39
CA LEU A 4 44.81 13.23 -16.32
C LEU A 4 43.30 13.19 -16.06
N GLN A 5 42.58 14.30 -16.28
CA GLN A 5 41.13 14.33 -16.22
C GLN A 5 40.49 13.52 -17.36
N ASP A 6 41.11 13.51 -18.54
CA ASP A 6 40.67 12.68 -19.67
C ASP A 6 40.81 11.15 -19.41
N LEU A 7 41.61 10.75 -18.41
CA LEU A 7 41.77 9.34 -17.99
C LEU A 7 40.78 8.93 -16.88
N ILE A 8 40.07 9.87 -16.26
CA ILE A 8 39.11 9.59 -15.19
C ILE A 8 37.76 9.29 -15.84
N VAL A 9 37.39 8.00 -15.85
CA VAL A 9 36.05 7.57 -16.23
C VAL A 9 35.17 7.57 -14.98
N ALA A 10 34.35 8.62 -14.83
CA ALA A 10 33.30 8.62 -13.83
C ALA A 10 32.18 7.67 -14.29
N THR A 11 31.89 6.63 -13.51
CA THR A 11 30.78 5.71 -13.72
C THR A 11 29.77 5.85 -12.59
N ASN A 12 28.48 5.79 -12.91
CA ASN A 12 27.42 5.83 -11.90
C ASN A 12 27.13 4.40 -11.46
N SER A 13 27.28 4.11 -10.15
CA SER A 13 26.95 2.79 -9.58
C SER A 13 25.53 2.70 -9.03
N TYR A 14 24.94 3.83 -8.61
CA TYR A 14 23.60 3.89 -8.04
C TYR A 14 22.95 5.25 -8.34
N ASP A 15 21.89 5.27 -9.15
CA ASP A 15 21.18 6.48 -9.59
C ASP A 15 19.68 6.39 -9.25
N ASP A 16 19.32 6.95 -8.09
CA ASP A 16 17.94 7.01 -7.61
C ASP A 16 17.01 7.81 -8.54
N SER A 17 17.54 8.68 -9.40
CA SER A 17 16.70 9.51 -10.28
C SER A 17 15.95 8.65 -11.32
N ILE A 18 16.58 7.56 -11.78
CA ILE A 18 15.98 6.60 -12.70
C ILE A 18 14.84 5.87 -11.98
N PHE A 19 15.09 5.35 -10.78
CA PHE A 19 14.08 4.70 -9.96
C PHE A 19 12.87 5.62 -9.69
N VAL A 20 13.11 6.86 -9.27
CA VAL A 20 12.05 7.83 -9.00
C VAL A 20 11.26 8.17 -10.27
N ALA A 21 11.92 8.33 -11.42
CA ALA A 21 11.26 8.61 -12.69
C ALA A 21 10.39 7.44 -13.17
N THR A 22 10.90 6.21 -13.13
CA THR A 22 10.15 5.00 -13.50
C THR A 22 8.97 4.81 -12.55
N MET A 23 9.18 4.87 -11.24
CA MET A 23 8.11 4.72 -10.24
C MET A 23 7.02 5.79 -10.39
N LEU A 24 7.40 7.05 -10.63
CA LEU A 24 6.45 8.13 -10.85
C LEU A 24 5.65 7.93 -12.15
N GLY A 25 6.32 7.52 -13.23
CA GLY A 25 5.69 7.18 -14.51
C GLY A 25 4.67 6.06 -14.36
N ASP A 26 5.05 4.96 -13.72
CA ASP A 26 4.18 3.82 -13.44
C ASP A 26 2.95 4.20 -12.62
N LEU A 27 3.13 5.01 -11.57
CA LEU A 27 2.01 5.45 -10.73
C LEU A 27 1.07 6.39 -11.48
N ILE A 28 1.59 7.33 -12.28
CA ILE A 28 0.77 8.24 -13.09
C ILE A 28 -0.02 7.44 -14.13
N ASN A 29 0.62 6.48 -14.79
CA ASN A 29 -0.01 5.57 -15.73
C ASN A 29 -1.13 4.77 -15.05
N ASN A 30 -0.90 4.21 -13.87
CA ASN A 30 -1.92 3.49 -13.10
C ASN A 30 -3.09 4.38 -12.67
N VAL A 31 -2.84 5.63 -12.23
CA VAL A 31 -3.90 6.62 -11.94
C VAL A 31 -4.70 6.92 -13.21
N ALA A 32 -4.02 7.17 -14.33
CA ALA A 32 -4.66 7.50 -15.60
C ALA A 32 -5.54 6.34 -16.10
N PHE A 33 -5.06 5.11 -15.98
CA PHE A 33 -5.79 3.91 -16.35
C PHE A 33 -7.05 3.73 -15.48
N ALA A 34 -6.93 3.87 -14.16
CA ALA A 34 -8.07 3.81 -13.24
C ALA A 34 -9.12 4.86 -13.57
N VAL A 35 -8.71 6.13 -13.79
CA VAL A 35 -9.62 7.21 -14.16
C VAL A 35 -10.27 6.96 -15.51
N LEU A 36 -9.52 6.52 -16.52
CA LEU A 36 -10.04 6.20 -17.85
C LEU A 36 -11.11 5.10 -17.78
N LEU A 37 -10.86 4.06 -17.00
CA LEU A 37 -11.79 2.94 -16.85
C LEU A 37 -13.08 3.38 -16.14
N VAL A 38 -12.96 4.14 -15.04
CA VAL A 38 -14.10 4.78 -14.38
C VAL A 38 -14.89 5.63 -15.38
N MET A 39 -14.21 6.40 -16.22
CA MET A 39 -14.86 7.25 -17.21
C MET A 39 -15.62 6.47 -18.28
N ILE A 40 -15.06 5.39 -18.80
CA ILE A 40 -15.73 4.51 -19.79
C ILE A 40 -17.05 3.98 -19.21
N VAL A 41 -17.03 3.52 -17.96
CA VAL A 41 -18.21 2.97 -17.28
C VAL A 41 -19.26 4.06 -17.05
N VAL A 42 -18.85 5.24 -16.58
CA VAL A 42 -19.76 6.36 -16.35
C VAL A 42 -20.41 6.81 -17.67
N VAL A 43 -19.65 6.90 -18.76
CA VAL A 43 -20.19 7.21 -20.11
C VAL A 43 -21.17 6.13 -20.57
N ALA A 44 -20.83 4.85 -20.41
CA ALA A 44 -21.67 3.74 -20.83
C ALA A 44 -23.02 3.71 -20.11
N ILE A 45 -23.07 4.12 -18.84
CA ILE A 45 -24.30 4.02 -18.04
C ILE A 45 -25.08 5.35 -17.99
N LEU A 46 -24.44 6.50 -17.76
CA LEU A 46 -25.11 7.79 -17.61
C LEU A 46 -25.21 8.58 -18.92
N GLY A 47 -24.48 8.19 -19.96
CA GLY A 47 -24.36 8.92 -21.20
C GLY A 47 -23.29 10.02 -21.15
N LEU A 48 -22.89 10.49 -22.33
CA LEU A 48 -21.73 11.37 -22.50
C LEU A 48 -21.86 12.69 -21.73
N ARG A 49 -23.06 13.28 -21.67
CA ARG A 49 -23.29 14.57 -21.00
C ARG A 49 -22.96 14.53 -19.50
N SER A 50 -23.61 13.60 -18.82
CA SER A 50 -23.53 13.48 -17.36
C SER A 50 -22.16 12.95 -16.97
N ALA A 51 -21.58 12.07 -17.79
CA ALA A 51 -20.20 11.64 -17.64
C ALA A 51 -19.19 12.79 -17.73
N LEU A 52 -19.32 13.74 -18.67
CA LEU A 52 -18.40 14.87 -18.77
C LEU A 52 -18.41 15.78 -17.52
N LEU A 53 -19.58 15.98 -16.89
CA LEU A 53 -19.68 16.73 -15.63
C LEU A 53 -18.97 16.01 -14.49
N VAL A 54 -19.17 14.69 -14.43
CA VAL A 54 -18.52 13.81 -13.46
C VAL A 54 -17.00 13.76 -13.70
N ALA A 55 -16.55 13.73 -14.95
CA ALA A 55 -15.14 13.70 -15.34
C ALA A 55 -14.37 14.90 -14.78
N ILE A 56 -14.94 16.10 -14.88
CA ILE A 56 -14.30 17.34 -14.42
C ILE A 56 -14.15 17.35 -12.89
N SER A 57 -14.99 16.61 -12.17
CA SER A 57 -14.87 16.49 -10.71
C SER A 57 -13.59 15.76 -10.28
N ILE A 58 -13.05 14.85 -11.10
CA ILE A 58 -11.84 14.08 -10.76
C ILE A 58 -10.59 14.97 -10.71
N PRO A 59 -10.17 15.67 -11.80
CA PRO A 59 -9.03 16.57 -11.73
C PRO A 59 -9.24 17.74 -10.77
N GLY A 60 -10.47 18.26 -10.67
CA GLY A 60 -10.77 19.36 -9.73
C GLY A 60 -10.54 18.96 -8.27
N SER A 61 -10.92 17.74 -7.90
CA SER A 61 -10.71 17.22 -6.54
C SER A 61 -9.23 16.94 -6.28
N TYR A 62 -8.50 16.38 -7.24
CA TYR A 62 -7.04 16.17 -7.13
C TYR A 62 -6.28 17.48 -7.03
N MET A 63 -6.68 18.51 -7.79
CA MET A 63 -6.07 19.83 -7.71
C MET A 63 -6.23 20.44 -6.31
N ILE A 64 -7.43 20.38 -5.73
CA ILE A 64 -7.68 20.80 -4.34
C ILE A 64 -6.81 19.98 -3.38
N GLY A 65 -6.72 18.66 -3.60
CA GLY A 65 -5.84 17.73 -2.89
C GLY A 65 -4.39 18.19 -2.87
N PHE A 66 -3.79 18.38 -4.05
CA PHE A 66 -2.40 18.79 -4.21
C PHE A 66 -2.11 20.17 -3.63
N ILE A 67 -3.03 21.14 -3.78
CA ILE A 67 -2.86 22.47 -3.19
C ILE A 67 -2.74 22.36 -1.67
N ALA A 68 -3.63 21.61 -1.03
CA ALA A 68 -3.61 21.46 0.42
C ALA A 68 -2.43 20.61 0.90
N LEU A 69 -2.02 19.55 0.18
CA LEU A 69 -0.80 18.80 0.49
C LEU A 69 0.46 19.68 0.42
N ASN A 70 0.56 20.52 -0.61
CA ASN A 70 1.67 21.47 -0.77
C ASN A 70 1.67 22.51 0.35
N MET A 71 0.50 23.02 0.75
CA MET A 71 0.39 23.93 1.92
C MET A 71 0.83 23.27 3.23
N MET A 72 0.75 21.95 3.34
CA MET A 72 1.23 21.17 4.49
C MET A 72 2.71 20.78 4.37
N GLY A 73 3.39 21.15 3.29
CA GLY A 73 4.80 20.80 3.04
C GLY A 73 5.02 19.33 2.69
N LEU A 74 3.99 18.62 2.20
CA LEU A 74 4.07 17.21 1.84
C LEU A 74 4.42 17.06 0.36
N SER A 75 5.44 16.24 0.06
CA SER A 75 5.84 15.90 -1.31
C SER A 75 4.93 14.86 -1.94
N ALA A 76 4.91 14.80 -3.27
CA ALA A 76 4.31 13.69 -4.00
C ALA A 76 5.23 12.47 -3.90
N ASN A 77 4.80 11.46 -3.14
CA ASN A 77 5.50 10.18 -3.01
C ASN A 77 4.58 9.02 -3.41
N ILE A 78 5.11 7.79 -3.39
CA ILE A 78 4.36 6.58 -3.77
C ILE A 78 3.03 6.43 -3.02
N VAL A 79 3.04 6.70 -1.70
CA VAL A 79 1.88 6.58 -0.83
C VAL A 79 0.82 7.65 -1.16
N VAL A 80 1.24 8.87 -1.44
CA VAL A 80 0.35 9.98 -1.87
C VAL A 80 -0.31 9.65 -3.20
N LEU A 81 0.45 9.24 -4.22
CA LEU A 81 -0.10 8.94 -5.54
C LEU A 81 -1.04 7.74 -5.51
N PHE A 82 -0.69 6.69 -4.77
CA PHE A 82 -1.60 5.58 -4.56
C PHE A 82 -2.90 6.01 -3.87
N SER A 83 -2.81 6.88 -2.87
CA SER A 83 -4.00 7.42 -2.20
C SER A 83 -4.93 8.13 -3.17
N LEU A 84 -4.41 8.74 -4.24
CA LEU A 84 -5.23 9.31 -5.31
C LEU A 84 -5.90 8.23 -6.16
N ILE A 85 -5.21 7.12 -6.47
CA ILE A 85 -5.84 5.97 -7.14
C ILE A 85 -7.00 5.44 -6.31
N LEU A 86 -6.78 5.23 -5.01
CA LEU A 86 -7.81 4.78 -4.08
C LEU A 86 -8.95 5.80 -3.96
N ALA A 87 -8.63 7.10 -3.95
CA ALA A 87 -9.64 8.15 -3.99
C ALA A 87 -10.45 8.13 -5.28
N SER A 88 -9.88 7.79 -6.44
CA SER A 88 -10.53 7.88 -7.76
C SER A 88 -11.90 7.19 -7.83
N GLY A 89 -12.04 5.99 -7.23
CA GLY A 89 -13.30 5.26 -7.21
C GLY A 89 -14.35 5.90 -6.31
N MET A 90 -13.95 6.35 -5.12
CA MET A 90 -14.86 6.93 -4.12
C MET A 90 -15.20 8.40 -4.38
N LEU A 91 -14.31 9.14 -5.03
CA LEU A 91 -14.40 10.59 -5.29
C LEU A 91 -15.56 10.93 -6.22
N VAL A 92 -15.89 9.99 -7.10
CA VAL A 92 -16.87 10.15 -8.16
C VAL A 92 -18.30 9.92 -7.67
N ASP A 93 -18.47 9.25 -6.51
CA ASP A 93 -19.78 8.87 -5.96
C ASP A 93 -20.71 10.07 -5.75
N GLY A 94 -20.23 11.12 -5.08
CA GLY A 94 -21.03 12.31 -4.82
C GLY A 94 -21.50 12.97 -6.12
N ALA A 95 -20.61 13.09 -7.11
CA ALA A 95 -20.93 13.66 -8.41
C ALA A 95 -21.92 12.81 -9.20
N VAL A 96 -21.77 11.47 -9.18
CA VAL A 96 -22.69 10.53 -9.83
C VAL A 96 -24.08 10.62 -9.21
N VAL A 97 -24.20 10.59 -7.89
CA VAL A 97 -25.50 10.65 -7.19
C VAL A 97 -26.24 11.97 -7.48
N VAL A 98 -25.51 13.10 -7.54
CA VAL A 98 -26.10 14.41 -7.89
C VAL A 98 -26.53 14.45 -9.36
N THR A 99 -25.67 14.04 -10.29
CA THR A 99 -25.96 14.08 -11.72
C THR A 99 -27.09 13.11 -12.11
N GLU A 100 -27.14 11.92 -11.53
CA GLU A 100 -28.21 10.96 -11.79
C GLU A 100 -29.57 11.45 -11.27
N TYR A 101 -29.61 12.07 -10.08
CA TYR A 101 -30.84 12.67 -9.58
C TYR A 101 -31.29 13.86 -10.43
N ALA A 102 -30.35 14.69 -10.90
CA ALA A 102 -30.65 15.79 -11.82
C ALA A 102 -31.20 15.25 -13.16
N ASP A 103 -30.62 14.20 -13.72
CA ASP A 103 -31.10 13.56 -14.95
C ASP A 103 -32.51 13.00 -14.80
N ARG A 104 -32.80 12.37 -13.65
CA ARG A 104 -34.17 11.94 -13.34
C ARG A 104 -35.14 13.12 -13.33
N ARG A 105 -34.79 14.24 -12.67
CA ARG A 105 -35.65 15.43 -12.64
C ARG A 105 -35.84 16.06 -14.02
N LEU A 106 -34.83 16.01 -14.88
CA LEU A 106 -34.95 16.43 -16.28
C LEU A 106 -35.93 15.54 -17.05
N SER A 107 -35.90 14.22 -16.83
CA SER A 107 -36.88 13.29 -17.43
C SER A 107 -38.31 13.50 -16.94
N GLU A 108 -38.48 14.00 -15.71
CA GLU A 108 -39.76 14.41 -15.12
C GLU A 108 -40.23 15.79 -15.65
N GLY A 109 -39.48 16.44 -16.55
CA GLY A 109 -39.84 17.68 -17.23
C GLY A 109 -39.28 18.97 -16.62
N ALA A 110 -38.41 18.89 -15.62
CA ALA A 110 -37.78 20.08 -15.02
C ALA A 110 -36.77 20.75 -15.98
N THR A 111 -36.54 22.06 -15.80
CA THR A 111 -35.47 22.78 -16.51
C THR A 111 -34.10 22.45 -15.91
N MET A 112 -32.98 22.60 -16.66
CA MET A 112 -31.62 22.29 -16.14
C MET A 112 -31.30 23.02 -14.83
N LYS A 113 -31.62 24.32 -14.74
CA LYS A 113 -31.38 25.10 -13.52
C LYS A 113 -32.17 24.57 -12.32
N GLN A 114 -33.42 24.15 -12.52
CA GLN A 114 -34.25 23.58 -11.47
C GLN A 114 -33.79 22.17 -11.09
N ALA A 115 -33.50 21.32 -12.09
CA ALA A 115 -33.12 19.93 -11.87
C ALA A 115 -31.82 19.80 -11.04
N TYR A 116 -30.76 20.52 -11.44
CA TYR A 116 -29.49 20.51 -10.70
C TYR A 116 -29.58 21.24 -9.35
N GLY A 117 -30.40 22.30 -9.25
CA GLY A 117 -30.66 22.99 -7.99
C GLY A 117 -31.40 22.12 -6.96
N ASP A 118 -32.41 21.38 -7.42
CA ASP A 118 -33.16 20.42 -6.59
C ASP A 118 -32.28 19.23 -6.21
N ALA A 119 -31.43 18.75 -7.13
CA ALA A 119 -30.46 17.69 -6.85
C ALA A 119 -29.50 18.08 -5.73
N ALA A 120 -28.88 19.26 -5.81
CA ALA A 120 -27.95 19.75 -4.81
C ALA A 120 -28.61 19.90 -3.43
N LYS A 121 -29.82 20.49 -3.37
CA LYS A 121 -30.55 20.67 -2.10
C LYS A 121 -30.99 19.34 -1.48
N ARG A 122 -31.38 18.37 -2.31
CA ARG A 122 -31.89 17.09 -1.82
C ARG A 122 -30.76 16.14 -1.41
N MET A 123 -29.67 16.11 -2.17
CA MET A 123 -28.59 15.16 -1.97
C MET A 123 -27.49 15.67 -1.04
N SER A 124 -27.51 16.94 -0.63
CA SER A 124 -26.49 17.52 0.26
C SER A 124 -26.28 16.72 1.55
N TRP A 125 -27.32 16.49 2.34
CA TRP A 125 -27.20 15.77 3.61
C TRP A 125 -26.74 14.31 3.45
N PRO A 126 -27.33 13.50 2.55
CA PRO A 126 -26.84 12.15 2.29
C PRO A 126 -25.36 12.11 1.86
N ILE A 127 -24.93 13.03 0.99
CA ILE A 127 -23.55 13.07 0.49
C ILE A 127 -22.59 13.53 1.59
N ILE A 128 -22.92 14.57 2.36
CA ILE A 128 -22.09 15.03 3.48
C ILE A 128 -21.93 13.92 4.52
N ALA A 129 -23.03 13.26 4.90
CA ALA A 129 -22.99 12.17 5.87
C ALA A 129 -22.14 11.00 5.35
N SER A 130 -22.31 10.64 4.08
CA SER A 130 -21.52 9.61 3.42
C SER A 130 -20.02 9.94 3.39
N THR A 131 -19.64 11.12 2.89
CA THR A 131 -18.24 11.52 2.86
C THR A 131 -17.68 11.61 4.28
N ALA A 132 -18.42 12.15 5.25
CA ALA A 132 -17.99 12.21 6.64
C ALA A 132 -17.76 10.81 7.25
N THR A 133 -18.59 9.82 6.93
CA THR A 133 -18.35 8.42 7.34
C THR A 133 -17.13 7.82 6.68
N THR A 134 -16.80 8.20 5.44
CA THR A 134 -15.54 7.77 4.82
C THR A 134 -14.33 8.47 5.45
N LEU A 135 -14.42 9.77 5.75
CA LEU A 135 -13.34 10.53 6.40
C LEU A 135 -13.05 10.01 7.82
N ILE A 136 -14.08 9.72 8.63
CA ILE A 136 -13.91 9.25 10.02
C ILE A 136 -13.24 7.87 10.10
N VAL A 137 -13.34 7.07 9.03
CA VAL A 137 -12.69 5.76 8.92
C VAL A 137 -11.17 5.89 8.80
N PHE A 138 -10.69 6.89 8.07
CA PHE A 138 -9.25 7.13 7.90
C PHE A 138 -8.65 8.01 9.00
N ALA A 139 -9.46 8.80 9.71
CA ALA A 139 -8.96 9.74 10.72
C ALA A 139 -8.12 9.08 11.85
N PRO A 140 -8.51 7.91 12.43
CA PRO A 140 -7.69 7.23 13.43
C PRO A 140 -6.30 6.83 12.92
N LEU A 141 -6.16 6.51 11.63
CA LEU A 141 -4.89 6.09 11.04
C LEU A 141 -3.82 7.20 11.03
N LEU A 142 -4.21 8.47 11.24
CA LEU A 142 -3.26 9.57 11.42
C LEU A 142 -2.37 9.41 12.66
N PHE A 143 -2.85 8.63 13.64
CA PHE A 143 -2.16 8.42 14.92
C PHE A 143 -1.42 7.07 14.96
N PHE A 144 -1.19 6.42 13.82
CA PHE A 144 -0.47 5.15 13.75
C PHE A 144 0.96 5.34 14.29
N PRO A 145 1.34 4.68 15.41
CA PRO A 145 2.70 4.77 15.95
C PRO A 145 3.74 4.02 15.10
N GLY A 146 5.01 4.18 15.49
CA GLY A 146 6.13 3.45 14.92
C GLY A 146 6.61 3.98 13.56
N PHE A 147 7.62 3.32 13.01
CA PHE A 147 8.17 3.67 11.70
C PHE A 147 7.14 3.48 10.57
N THR A 148 6.41 2.35 10.60
CA THR A 148 5.33 2.05 9.66
C THR A 148 4.25 3.12 9.68
N GLY A 149 3.88 3.63 10.85
CA GLY A 149 2.93 4.73 10.98
C GLY A 149 3.42 6.04 10.35
N GLN A 150 4.71 6.37 10.49
CA GLN A 150 5.31 7.56 9.85
C GLN A 150 5.33 7.45 8.32
N PHE A 151 5.58 6.26 7.79
CA PHE A 151 5.50 5.97 6.36
C PHE A 151 4.05 5.98 5.86
N MET A 152 3.11 5.44 6.64
CA MET A 152 1.71 5.31 6.22
C MET A 152 0.87 6.57 6.47
N LYS A 153 1.31 7.54 7.29
CA LYS A 153 0.54 8.76 7.59
C LYS A 153 0.14 9.57 6.35
N TYR A 154 0.91 9.48 5.26
CA TYR A 154 0.62 10.19 4.01
C TYR A 154 -0.67 9.69 3.35
N LEU A 155 -1.04 8.43 3.58
CA LEU A 155 -2.24 7.82 3.01
C LEU A 155 -3.53 8.46 3.54
N PRO A 156 -3.82 8.44 4.86
CA PRO A 156 -5.04 9.05 5.38
C PRO A 156 -5.06 10.57 5.16
N ILE A 157 -3.92 11.27 5.23
CA ILE A 157 -3.90 12.72 4.96
C ILE A 157 -4.36 13.02 3.52
N THR A 158 -3.79 12.33 2.54
CA THR A 158 -4.13 12.54 1.13
C THR A 158 -5.59 12.23 0.86
N LEU A 159 -6.12 11.13 1.43
CA LEU A 159 -7.54 10.78 1.29
C LEU A 159 -8.45 11.80 1.95
N LEU A 160 -8.13 12.26 3.17
CA LEU A 160 -8.95 13.24 3.88
C LEU A 160 -9.10 14.53 3.10
N VAL A 161 -7.98 15.06 2.58
CA VAL A 161 -7.96 16.30 1.82
C VAL A 161 -8.64 16.12 0.45
N THR A 162 -8.33 15.04 -0.27
CA THR A 162 -8.87 14.78 -1.61
C THR A 162 -10.37 14.49 -1.59
N LEU A 163 -10.85 13.69 -0.63
CA LEU A 163 -12.28 13.42 -0.45
C LEU A 163 -13.04 14.66 0.03
N SER A 164 -12.43 15.51 0.86
CA SER A 164 -13.01 16.82 1.20
C SER A 164 -13.12 17.73 -0.03
N GLY A 165 -12.11 17.73 -0.90
CA GLY A 165 -12.16 18.38 -2.22
C GLY A 165 -13.29 17.83 -3.09
N SER A 166 -13.49 16.50 -3.09
CA SER A 166 -14.58 15.84 -3.84
C SER A 166 -15.97 16.26 -3.37
N LEU A 167 -16.15 16.43 -2.06
CA LEU A 167 -17.40 16.92 -1.49
C LEU A 167 -17.70 18.34 -1.97
N LEU A 168 -16.69 19.21 -2.02
CA LEU A 168 -16.82 20.56 -2.56
C LEU A 168 -17.17 20.53 -4.05
N MET A 169 -16.52 19.66 -4.83
CA MET A 169 -16.82 19.49 -6.25
C MET A 169 -18.26 19.00 -6.47
N ALA A 170 -18.71 17.99 -5.72
CA ALA A 170 -20.03 17.39 -5.87
C ALA A 170 -21.18 18.34 -5.46
N LEU A 171 -21.00 19.15 -4.41
CA LEU A 171 -22.07 20.01 -3.87
C LEU A 171 -22.16 21.39 -4.51
N PHE A 172 -21.04 21.95 -4.97
CA PHE A 172 -20.99 23.31 -5.49
C PHE A 172 -20.72 23.34 -7.00
N PHE A 173 -19.64 22.71 -7.45
CA PHE A 173 -19.19 22.82 -8.84
C PHE A 173 -20.09 22.03 -9.81
N VAL A 174 -20.34 20.75 -9.54
CA VAL A 174 -21.14 19.88 -10.41
C VAL A 174 -22.56 20.44 -10.64
N PRO A 175 -23.32 20.87 -9.61
CA PRO A 175 -24.63 21.50 -9.82
C PRO A 175 -24.57 22.80 -10.61
N THR A 176 -23.57 23.65 -10.35
CA THR A 176 -23.42 24.95 -11.01
C THR A 176 -23.03 24.80 -12.47
N MET A 177 -22.13 23.86 -12.76
CA MET A 177 -21.72 23.50 -14.12
C MET A 177 -22.85 22.82 -14.88
N GLY A 178 -23.59 21.90 -14.25
CA GLY A 178 -24.74 21.24 -14.87
C GLY A 178 -25.88 22.22 -15.19
N ALA A 179 -26.19 23.15 -14.29
CA ALA A 179 -27.17 24.20 -14.51
C ALA A 179 -26.82 25.14 -15.69
N ASN A 180 -25.51 25.31 -15.96
CA ASN A 180 -24.97 26.16 -17.02
C ASN A 180 -24.18 25.35 -18.07
N PHE A 181 -24.60 24.10 -18.35
CA PHE A 181 -23.83 23.16 -19.17
C PHE A 181 -23.46 23.70 -20.55
N ARG A 182 -24.45 24.24 -21.28
CA ARG A 182 -24.27 24.77 -22.65
C ARG A 182 -23.25 25.92 -22.74
N PRO A 183 -23.37 27.03 -21.96
CA PRO A 183 -22.39 28.11 -22.02
C PRO A 183 -21.01 27.66 -21.53
N PHE A 184 -20.94 26.85 -20.48
CA PHE A 184 -19.67 26.38 -19.92
C PHE A 184 -18.87 25.53 -20.93
N PHE A 185 -19.48 24.48 -21.49
CA PHE A 185 -18.79 23.64 -22.48
C PHE A 185 -18.52 24.37 -23.80
N SER A 186 -19.33 25.37 -24.17
CA SER A 186 -19.02 26.23 -25.33
C SER A 186 -17.73 27.02 -25.11
N VAL A 187 -17.46 27.48 -23.88
CA VAL A 187 -16.21 28.16 -23.53
C VAL A 187 -15.03 27.18 -23.54
N ILE A 188 -15.20 25.96 -23.01
CA ILE A 188 -14.14 24.93 -23.06
C ILE A 188 -13.77 24.60 -24.50
N ILE A 189 -14.77 24.36 -25.37
CA ILE A 189 -14.53 24.06 -26.78
C ILE A 189 -13.83 25.24 -27.47
N LEU A 190 -14.18 26.48 -27.13
CA LEU A 190 -13.50 27.68 -27.62
C LEU A 190 -12.04 27.74 -27.13
N LEU A 191 -11.78 27.49 -25.85
CA LEU A 191 -10.42 27.49 -25.30
C LEU A 191 -9.56 26.38 -25.92
N LEU A 192 -10.10 25.18 -26.11
CA LEU A 192 -9.46 24.09 -26.83
C LEU A 192 -9.17 24.46 -28.28
N ALA A 193 -10.13 25.09 -28.96
CA ALA A 193 -9.96 25.59 -30.32
C ALA A 193 -8.80 26.60 -30.39
N VAL A 194 -8.77 27.57 -29.47
CA VAL A 194 -7.71 28.58 -29.37
C VAL A 194 -6.36 27.96 -29.04
N SER A 195 -6.28 27.06 -28.05
CA SER A 195 -5.05 26.37 -27.66
C SER A 195 -4.49 25.52 -28.81
N THR A 196 -5.35 24.79 -29.51
CA THR A 196 -4.97 24.01 -30.70
C THR A 196 -4.49 24.93 -31.81
N GLY A 197 -5.21 26.04 -32.06
CA GLY A 197 -4.79 27.07 -33.02
C GLY A 197 -3.42 27.66 -32.68
N VAL A 198 -3.18 28.03 -31.43
CA VAL A 198 -1.87 28.55 -30.97
C VAL A 198 -0.78 27.51 -31.18
N SER A 199 -1.04 26.24 -30.89
CA SER A 199 -0.07 25.15 -31.11
C SER A 199 0.28 25.00 -32.59
N VAL A 200 -0.72 25.06 -33.48
CA VAL A 200 -0.54 25.03 -34.94
C VAL A 200 0.24 26.26 -35.43
N ALA A 201 -0.03 27.44 -34.87
CA ALA A 201 0.71 28.66 -35.18
C ALA A 201 2.19 28.52 -34.77
N MET A 202 2.46 28.01 -33.56
CA MET A 202 3.82 27.78 -33.05
C MET A 202 4.59 26.76 -33.90
N LEU A 203 3.94 25.68 -34.36
CA LEU A 203 4.56 24.74 -35.29
C LEU A 203 4.98 25.42 -36.60
N GLY A 204 4.16 26.36 -37.10
CA GLY A 204 4.47 27.16 -38.29
C GLY A 204 5.63 28.13 -38.09
N VAL A 205 5.68 28.79 -36.92
CA VAL A 205 6.77 29.72 -36.55
C VAL A 205 8.10 28.97 -36.37
N ASN A 206 8.06 27.77 -35.78
CA ASN A 206 9.26 26.96 -35.51
C ASN A 206 9.73 26.14 -36.74
N GLY A 207 9.14 26.33 -37.92
CA GLY A 207 9.51 25.62 -39.15
C GLY A 207 9.11 24.13 -39.20
N THR A 208 8.80 23.53 -38.05
CA THR A 208 8.34 22.13 -37.92
C THR A 208 7.13 21.79 -38.78
N LEU A 209 6.21 22.73 -38.99
CA LEU A 209 5.04 22.54 -39.85
C LEU A 209 5.42 22.31 -41.32
N GLY A 210 6.49 22.96 -41.79
CA GLY A 210 7.04 22.78 -43.14
C GLY A 210 7.62 21.37 -43.33
N THR A 211 8.29 20.83 -42.32
CA THR A 211 8.82 19.45 -42.35
C THR A 211 7.70 18.41 -42.36
N ALA A 212 6.64 18.61 -41.57
CA ALA A 212 5.49 17.71 -41.53
C ALA A 212 4.68 17.72 -42.84
N LEU A 213 4.48 18.89 -43.44
CA LEU A 213 3.78 19.02 -44.73
C LEU A 213 4.63 18.55 -45.92
N GLY A 214 5.96 18.65 -45.82
CA GLY A 214 6.89 18.07 -46.78
C GLY A 214 6.80 16.55 -46.87
N GLN A 215 6.57 15.84 -45.75
CA GLN A 215 6.32 14.39 -45.75
C GLN A 215 5.03 14.00 -46.48
N LEU A 216 4.08 14.94 -46.59
CA LEU A 216 2.82 14.78 -47.33
C LEU A 216 2.91 15.29 -48.78
N GLY A 217 4.10 15.64 -49.26
CA GLY A 217 4.34 16.11 -50.64
C GLY A 217 4.02 17.58 -50.89
N LEU A 218 3.77 18.38 -49.84
CA LEU A 218 3.46 19.81 -49.93
C LEU A 218 4.67 20.64 -49.48
N ALA A 219 5.50 21.06 -50.44
CA ALA A 219 6.65 21.91 -50.16
C ALA A 219 6.22 23.37 -49.91
N ILE A 220 6.51 23.89 -48.72
CA ILE A 220 6.25 25.29 -48.33
C ILE A 220 7.60 26.01 -48.21
N PRO A 221 7.80 27.17 -48.85
CA PRO A 221 9.00 27.98 -48.67
C PRO A 221 9.23 28.33 -47.20
N GLU A 222 10.47 28.31 -46.71
CA GLU A 222 10.79 28.61 -45.29
C GLU A 222 10.27 29.99 -44.85
N SER A 223 10.25 30.97 -45.75
CA SER A 223 9.70 32.32 -45.51
C SER A 223 8.17 32.37 -45.37
N ALA A 224 7.47 31.31 -45.77
CA ALA A 224 6.01 31.21 -45.73
C ALA A 224 5.49 30.37 -44.55
N GLY A 225 6.36 29.75 -43.74
CA GLY A 225 5.95 28.89 -42.62
C GLY A 225 5.10 29.59 -41.55
N ALA A 226 5.51 30.78 -41.12
CA ALA A 226 4.78 31.58 -40.13
C ALA A 226 3.39 32.06 -40.61
N PRO A 227 3.23 32.71 -41.79
CA PRO A 227 1.92 33.14 -42.26
C PRO A 227 0.98 31.97 -42.59
N VAL A 228 1.52 30.85 -43.11
CA VAL A 228 0.72 29.63 -43.36
C VAL A 228 0.29 28.98 -42.04
N GLY A 229 1.18 28.92 -41.04
CA GLY A 229 0.85 28.46 -39.69
C GLY A 229 -0.24 29.29 -39.02
N MET A 230 -0.19 30.62 -39.13
CA MET A 230 -1.23 31.52 -38.60
C MET A 230 -2.57 31.38 -39.33
N ALA A 231 -2.57 31.18 -40.65
CA ALA A 231 -3.78 30.95 -41.42
C ALA A 231 -4.44 29.60 -41.06
N LEU A 232 -3.63 28.54 -40.90
CA LEU A 232 -4.09 27.22 -40.45
C LEU A 232 -4.56 27.26 -38.99
N ALA A 233 -3.92 28.04 -38.14
CA ALA A 233 -4.36 28.28 -36.77
C ALA A 233 -5.75 28.92 -36.71
N LEU A 234 -6.00 29.98 -37.49
CA LEU A 234 -7.32 30.60 -37.57
C LEU A 234 -8.37 29.64 -38.15
N LEU A 235 -8.00 28.88 -39.19
CA LEU A 235 -8.90 27.92 -39.83
C LEU A 235 -9.26 26.75 -38.91
N THR A 236 -8.29 26.23 -38.14
CA THR A 236 -8.53 25.18 -37.13
C THR A 236 -9.41 25.68 -36.00
N VAL A 237 -9.21 26.91 -35.51
CA VAL A 237 -10.08 27.52 -34.49
C VAL A 237 -11.53 27.66 -35.00
N LEU A 238 -11.69 28.18 -36.22
CA LEU A 238 -13.01 28.35 -36.85
C LEU A 238 -13.69 27.00 -37.10
N LEU A 239 -12.94 26.00 -37.60
CA LEU A 239 -13.46 24.66 -37.87
C LEU A 239 -13.89 23.96 -36.57
N ILE A 240 -13.11 24.04 -35.51
CA ILE A 240 -13.49 23.47 -34.21
C ILE A 240 -14.73 24.19 -33.66
N TYR A 241 -14.80 25.53 -33.73
CA TYR A 241 -15.91 26.27 -33.16
C TYR A 241 -17.22 26.18 -33.95
N PHE A 242 -17.17 26.09 -35.28
CA PHE A 242 -18.37 26.04 -36.14
C PHE A 242 -18.76 24.64 -36.59
N VAL A 243 -17.84 23.68 -36.64
CA VAL A 243 -18.12 22.29 -37.08
C VAL A 243 -18.11 21.32 -35.90
N VAL A 244 -17.04 21.31 -35.09
CA VAL A 244 -16.92 20.34 -33.98
C VAL A 244 -17.91 20.66 -32.86
N ARG A 245 -18.09 21.94 -32.51
CA ARG A 245 -19.04 22.35 -31.46
C ARG A 245 -20.47 21.83 -31.70
N PRO A 246 -21.15 22.08 -32.83
CA PRO A 246 -22.49 21.54 -33.05
C PRO A 246 -22.51 20.02 -33.13
N LEU A 247 -21.48 19.38 -33.72
CA LEU A 247 -21.35 17.92 -33.78
C LEU A 247 -21.29 17.29 -32.38
N VAL A 248 -20.49 17.88 -31.48
CA VAL A 248 -20.36 17.45 -30.09
C VAL A 248 -21.70 17.58 -29.35
N PHE A 249 -22.44 18.67 -29.55
CA PHE A 249 -23.76 18.82 -28.93
C PHE A 249 -24.82 17.87 -29.50
N VAL A 250 -24.70 17.46 -30.77
CA VAL A 250 -25.53 16.39 -31.35
C VAL A 250 -25.18 15.03 -30.74
N LEU A 251 -23.88 14.72 -30.58
CA LEU A 251 -23.40 13.48 -29.97
C LEU A 251 -23.77 13.37 -28.47
N ILE A 252 -23.75 14.50 -27.77
CA ILE A 252 -24.14 14.62 -26.36
C ILE A 252 -25.66 14.42 -26.16
N GLY A 253 -26.46 14.59 -27.21
CA GLY A 253 -27.91 14.42 -27.20
C GLY A 253 -28.68 15.55 -26.52
N ASP A 254 -29.86 15.89 -27.05
CA ASP A 254 -30.77 16.83 -26.40
C ASP A 254 -31.50 16.15 -25.21
N PRO A 255 -31.90 16.90 -24.16
CA PRO A 255 -32.39 16.35 -22.88
C PRO A 255 -33.74 15.60 -22.95
N LYS A 256 -34.24 15.24 -24.15
CA LYS A 256 -35.60 14.75 -24.36
C LYS A 256 -35.75 13.28 -24.74
N GLN A 257 -34.71 12.46 -24.77
CA GLN A 257 -34.89 11.04 -25.10
C GLN A 257 -34.10 10.11 -24.18
N THR A 258 -34.82 9.49 -23.24
CA THR A 258 -34.97 8.03 -23.05
C THR A 258 -35.27 7.73 -21.58
N ARG A 259 -36.56 7.74 -21.22
CA ARG A 259 -37.21 6.79 -20.31
C ARG A 259 -38.64 7.25 -20.04
N THR A 260 -39.58 6.38 -20.34
CA THR A 260 -41.01 6.60 -20.14
C THR A 260 -41.31 6.74 -18.64
N VAL A 261 -42.00 7.82 -18.30
CA VAL A 261 -42.57 8.17 -16.99
C VAL A 261 -43.37 7.01 -16.35
N GLU A 262 -43.76 6.00 -17.13
CA GLU A 262 -44.49 4.80 -16.70
C GLU A 262 -43.72 3.84 -15.76
N GLU A 263 -42.38 3.80 -15.77
CA GLU A 263 -41.63 2.92 -14.86
C GLU A 263 -41.60 3.41 -13.40
N ALA A 264 -42.04 4.65 -13.14
CA ALA A 264 -41.94 5.29 -11.83
C ALA A 264 -43.09 4.95 -10.85
N SER A 265 -44.17 4.33 -11.31
CA SER A 265 -45.42 4.24 -10.53
C SER A 265 -45.70 2.88 -9.90
N ASP A 266 -45.22 1.77 -10.50
CA ASP A 266 -45.46 0.42 -9.96
C ASP A 266 -44.25 -0.53 -10.10
N PRO A 267 -43.67 -1.03 -8.99
CA PRO A 267 -42.50 -1.93 -9.01
C PRO A 267 -42.70 -3.23 -9.81
N ARG A 268 -43.95 -3.65 -10.02
CA ARG A 268 -44.29 -4.93 -10.66
C ARG A 268 -44.22 -4.90 -12.19
N ASN A 269 -44.18 -3.71 -12.79
CA ASN A 269 -44.13 -3.53 -14.26
C ASN A 269 -42.73 -3.18 -14.79
N ALA A 270 -41.71 -3.14 -13.93
CA ALA A 270 -40.33 -2.89 -14.35
C ALA A 270 -39.83 -4.02 -15.29
N ARG A 271 -39.28 -3.67 -16.46
CA ARG A 271 -38.69 -4.63 -17.41
C ARG A 271 -37.16 -4.64 -17.30
N GLY A 272 -36.51 -5.74 -17.73
CA GLY A 272 -35.04 -5.89 -17.69
C GLY A 272 -34.47 -6.24 -16.31
N LEU A 273 -33.23 -5.84 -16.03
CA LEU A 273 -32.49 -6.15 -14.79
C LEU A 273 -33.22 -5.68 -13.52
N ALA A 274 -33.89 -4.53 -13.57
CA ALA A 274 -34.67 -4.01 -12.46
C ALA A 274 -35.90 -4.88 -12.14
N GLY A 275 -36.55 -5.43 -13.18
CA GLY A 275 -37.67 -6.35 -13.03
C GLY A 275 -37.26 -7.68 -12.38
N LEU A 276 -36.13 -8.26 -12.84
CA LEU A 276 -35.55 -9.46 -12.24
C LEU A 276 -35.21 -9.22 -10.76
N TYR A 277 -34.54 -8.11 -10.45
CA TYR A 277 -34.20 -7.74 -9.08
C TYR A 277 -35.44 -7.60 -8.18
N VAL A 278 -36.50 -6.91 -8.64
CA VAL A 278 -37.75 -6.75 -7.88
C VAL A 278 -38.46 -8.10 -7.67
N ALA A 279 -38.39 -9.02 -8.64
CA ALA A 279 -38.94 -10.36 -8.49
C ALA A 279 -38.19 -11.17 -7.41
N VAL A 280 -36.86 -11.17 -7.45
CA VAL A 280 -36.01 -11.87 -6.47
C VAL A 280 -36.21 -11.30 -5.07
N ILE A 281 -36.14 -9.99 -4.91
CA ILE A 281 -36.33 -9.36 -3.59
C ILE A 281 -37.74 -9.60 -3.06
N GLY A 282 -38.74 -9.61 -3.92
CA GLY A 282 -40.13 -9.89 -3.55
C GLY A 282 -40.33 -11.28 -2.95
N GLN A 283 -39.52 -12.25 -3.37
CA GLN A 283 -39.49 -13.59 -2.81
C GLN A 283 -38.69 -13.63 -1.49
N LEU A 284 -37.51 -13.01 -1.43
CA LEU A 284 -36.66 -12.95 -0.24
C LEU A 284 -37.36 -12.25 0.95
N LEU A 285 -38.14 -11.19 0.68
CA LEU A 285 -38.91 -10.46 1.69
C LEU A 285 -40.00 -11.30 2.38
N LYS A 286 -40.33 -12.49 1.86
CA LYS A 286 -41.24 -13.43 2.53
C LYS A 286 -40.58 -14.07 3.77
N ALA A 287 -39.28 -14.37 3.71
CA ALA A 287 -38.52 -15.03 4.76
C ALA A 287 -37.24 -14.24 5.16
N PRO A 288 -37.38 -13.01 5.68
CA PRO A 288 -36.22 -12.14 5.90
C PRO A 288 -35.25 -12.67 6.97
N LEU A 289 -35.73 -13.41 7.98
CA LEU A 289 -34.87 -14.05 8.99
C LEU A 289 -33.94 -15.12 8.40
N MET A 290 -34.38 -15.84 7.37
CA MET A 290 -33.57 -16.85 6.70
C MET A 290 -32.43 -16.21 5.91
N VAL A 291 -32.69 -15.05 5.28
CA VAL A 291 -31.65 -14.27 4.57
C VAL A 291 -30.59 -13.78 5.56
N VAL A 292 -31.00 -13.29 6.73
CA VAL A 292 -30.06 -12.84 7.77
C VAL A 292 -29.25 -14.02 8.31
N GLY A 293 -29.91 -15.16 8.59
CA GLY A 293 -29.23 -16.37 9.05
C GLY A 293 -28.22 -16.92 8.03
N LEU A 294 -28.56 -16.91 6.73
CA LEU A 294 -27.63 -17.30 5.68
C LEU A 294 -26.43 -16.36 5.58
N GLY A 295 -26.65 -15.04 5.69
CA GLY A 295 -25.56 -14.06 5.69
C GLY A 295 -24.57 -14.28 6.85
N LEU A 296 -25.08 -14.53 8.06
CA LEU A 296 -24.26 -14.86 9.23
C LEU A 296 -23.50 -16.19 9.05
N LEU A 297 -24.15 -17.20 8.46
CA LEU A 297 -23.51 -18.48 8.16
C LEU A 297 -22.36 -18.29 7.18
N VAL A 298 -22.56 -17.54 6.09
CA VAL A 298 -21.51 -17.26 5.11
C VAL A 298 -20.35 -16.49 5.75
N LEU A 299 -20.63 -15.57 6.66
CA LEU A 299 -19.60 -14.85 7.41
C LEU A 299 -18.74 -15.77 8.28
N VAL A 300 -19.36 -16.63 9.08
CA VAL A 300 -18.60 -17.58 9.91
C VAL A 300 -17.85 -18.57 9.03
N PHE A 301 -18.50 -19.08 7.97
CA PHE A 301 -17.89 -19.99 7.02
C PHE A 301 -16.67 -19.39 6.33
N SER A 302 -16.69 -18.11 5.94
CA SER A 302 -15.56 -17.48 5.26
C SER A 302 -14.31 -17.40 6.14
N PHE A 303 -14.46 -17.11 7.44
CA PHE A 303 -13.33 -17.08 8.38
C PHE A 303 -12.77 -18.47 8.65
N VAL A 304 -13.65 -19.46 8.89
CA VAL A 304 -13.23 -20.86 9.11
C VAL A 304 -12.54 -21.42 7.86
N PHE A 305 -13.09 -21.15 6.67
CA PHE A 305 -12.54 -21.62 5.41
C PHE A 305 -11.19 -20.97 5.10
N TYR A 306 -11.03 -19.65 5.33
CA TYR A 306 -9.73 -18.96 5.20
C TYR A 306 -8.68 -19.58 6.14
N GLY A 307 -9.01 -19.73 7.43
CA GLY A 307 -8.09 -20.32 8.42
C GLY A 307 -7.67 -21.76 8.08
N SER A 308 -8.54 -22.54 7.41
CA SER A 308 -8.21 -23.91 7.00
C SER A 308 -7.25 -24.01 5.82
N ARG A 309 -6.99 -22.91 5.08
CA ARG A 309 -6.11 -22.90 3.90
C ARG A 309 -4.63 -22.72 4.24
N ASN A 310 -4.28 -22.45 5.51
CA ASN A 310 -2.91 -22.20 5.96
C ASN A 310 -2.14 -21.20 5.08
N ILE A 311 -2.83 -20.15 4.62
CA ILE A 311 -2.19 -19.10 3.81
C ILE A 311 -1.32 -18.26 4.74
N PRO A 312 -0.03 -18.05 4.44
CA PRO A 312 0.87 -17.31 5.31
C PRO A 312 0.41 -15.86 5.48
N THR A 313 0.48 -15.37 6.72
CA THR A 313 0.26 -13.95 7.03
C THR A 313 1.57 -13.20 6.89
N GLU A 314 1.59 -12.17 6.06
CA GLU A 314 2.78 -11.32 5.86
C GLU A 314 2.51 -9.91 6.37
N PHE A 315 3.50 -9.29 7.02
CA PHE A 315 3.38 -7.91 7.51
C PHE A 315 3.38 -6.91 6.35
N PHE A 316 4.40 -7.01 5.50
CA PHE A 316 4.57 -6.31 4.23
C PHE A 316 4.51 -7.31 3.07
N PRO A 317 3.95 -6.94 1.91
CA PRO A 317 3.96 -7.81 0.74
C PRO A 317 5.39 -8.04 0.27
N GLU A 318 5.73 -9.27 -0.09
CA GLU A 318 6.99 -9.56 -0.76
C GLU A 318 7.00 -8.88 -2.13
N THR A 319 7.90 -7.91 -2.30
CA THR A 319 8.10 -7.25 -3.58
C THR A 319 9.35 -7.76 -4.26
N GLU A 320 9.36 -7.83 -5.59
CA GLU A 320 10.61 -8.03 -6.31
C GLU A 320 11.60 -6.90 -5.97
N PRO A 321 12.80 -7.22 -5.46
CA PRO A 321 13.75 -6.21 -5.01
C PRO A 321 14.45 -5.56 -6.22
N ASP A 322 14.63 -4.23 -6.20
CA ASP A 322 15.36 -3.54 -7.28
C ASP A 322 16.89 -3.54 -7.05
N SER A 323 17.31 -3.88 -5.83
CA SER A 323 18.70 -4.11 -5.48
C SER A 323 18.84 -5.21 -4.43
N ALA A 324 20.00 -5.83 -4.37
CA ALA A 324 20.34 -6.81 -3.35
C ALA A 324 21.75 -6.54 -2.82
N ASN A 325 21.93 -6.73 -1.52
CA ASN A 325 23.23 -6.71 -0.88
C ASN A 325 23.66 -8.15 -0.59
N ILE A 326 24.81 -8.53 -1.11
CA ILE A 326 25.45 -9.80 -0.83
C ILE A 326 26.50 -9.55 0.24
N TYR A 327 26.32 -10.09 1.44
CA TYR A 327 27.30 -10.07 2.51
C TYR A 327 28.16 -11.33 2.45
N ILE A 328 29.47 -11.13 2.36
CA ILE A 328 30.45 -12.21 2.30
C ILE A 328 31.02 -12.34 3.69
N LYS A 329 30.79 -13.49 4.32
CA LYS A 329 31.21 -13.79 5.68
C LYS A 329 32.30 -14.83 5.68
N ALA A 330 33.31 -14.65 6.52
CA ALA A 330 34.35 -15.64 6.74
C ALA A 330 34.84 -15.55 8.19
N ARG A 331 35.08 -16.71 8.81
CA ARG A 331 35.56 -16.78 10.19
C ARG A 331 37.08 -16.81 10.21
N GLY A 332 37.67 -15.92 11.00
CA GLY A 332 39.12 -15.88 11.25
C GLY A 332 39.68 -14.45 11.28
N ASN A 333 40.89 -14.31 11.81
CA ASN A 333 41.60 -13.02 11.85
C ASN A 333 42.31 -12.74 10.51
N LEU A 334 41.52 -12.63 9.43
CA LEU A 334 42.01 -12.44 8.06
C LEU A 334 42.58 -11.02 7.88
N SER A 335 43.71 -10.91 7.18
CA SER A 335 44.26 -9.64 6.74
C SER A 335 43.38 -8.99 5.66
N ILE A 336 43.49 -7.68 5.47
CA ILE A 336 42.69 -6.97 4.45
C ILE A 336 42.91 -7.53 3.03
N ASN A 337 44.12 -8.02 2.73
CA ASN A 337 44.43 -8.60 1.42
C ASN A 337 43.80 -10.00 1.25
N GLU A 338 43.78 -10.81 2.31
CA GLU A 338 43.09 -12.11 2.28
C GLU A 338 41.59 -11.92 2.14
N LYS A 339 41.02 -10.96 2.88
CA LYS A 339 39.61 -10.56 2.72
C LYS A 339 39.31 -10.12 1.29
N ASP A 340 40.13 -9.24 0.73
CA ASP A 340 39.96 -8.75 -0.65
C ASP A 340 40.06 -9.87 -1.68
N THR A 341 40.95 -10.85 -1.46
CA THR A 341 41.07 -12.02 -2.34
C THR A 341 39.78 -12.85 -2.32
N LEU A 342 39.26 -13.18 -1.14
CA LEU A 342 38.01 -13.93 -1.00
C LEU A 342 36.80 -13.17 -1.56
N VAL A 343 36.74 -11.86 -1.34
CA VAL A 343 35.66 -11.02 -1.87
C VAL A 343 35.69 -10.98 -3.40
N ARG A 344 36.86 -10.88 -4.01
CA ARG A 344 37.02 -10.92 -5.48
C ARG A 344 36.64 -12.26 -6.08
N GLU A 345 36.90 -13.36 -5.38
CA GLU A 345 36.48 -14.69 -5.85
C GLU A 345 34.95 -14.78 -6.00
N VAL A 346 34.21 -14.27 -5.01
CA VAL A 346 32.74 -14.18 -5.07
C VAL A 346 32.30 -13.15 -6.12
N GLU A 347 32.96 -11.99 -6.19
CA GLU A 347 32.69 -10.95 -7.19
C GLU A 347 32.76 -11.49 -8.62
N ASN A 348 33.78 -12.28 -8.94
CA ASN A 348 33.95 -12.87 -10.27
C ASN A 348 32.76 -13.77 -10.66
N VAL A 349 32.21 -14.54 -9.71
CA VAL A 349 31.02 -15.38 -9.96
C VAL A 349 29.81 -14.53 -10.34
N VAL A 350 29.61 -13.42 -9.63
CA VAL A 350 28.49 -12.50 -9.90
C VAL A 350 28.72 -11.73 -11.20
N TYR A 351 29.95 -11.35 -11.50
CA TYR A 351 30.33 -10.68 -12.74
C TYR A 351 30.12 -11.58 -13.96
N ASP A 352 30.46 -12.87 -13.86
CA ASP A 352 30.23 -13.85 -14.93
C ASP A 352 28.74 -14.03 -15.23
N LEU A 353 27.89 -14.03 -14.19
CA LEU A 353 26.43 -14.03 -14.35
C LEU A 353 25.93 -12.77 -15.05
N ALA A 354 26.50 -11.60 -14.72
CA ALA A 354 26.15 -10.34 -15.34
C ALA A 354 26.40 -10.33 -16.84
N LEU A 355 27.55 -10.84 -17.26
CA LEU A 355 27.93 -10.94 -18.67
C LEU A 355 27.09 -11.95 -19.44
N ALA A 356 26.70 -13.06 -18.80
CA ALA A 356 25.93 -14.12 -19.46
C ALA A 356 24.48 -13.70 -19.74
N ASN A 357 23.84 -13.00 -18.80
CA ASN A 357 22.39 -12.80 -18.83
C ASN A 357 21.95 -11.33 -18.97
N GLY A 358 22.83 -10.36 -18.73
CA GLY A 358 22.49 -8.93 -18.82
C GLY A 358 21.48 -8.46 -17.75
N GLU A 359 21.48 -9.09 -16.58
CA GLU A 359 20.45 -8.92 -15.53
C GLU A 359 20.74 -7.81 -14.53
N PHE A 360 21.97 -7.28 -14.51
CA PHE A 360 22.41 -6.25 -13.57
C PHE A 360 22.73 -4.95 -14.32
N SER A 361 22.23 -3.83 -13.79
CA SER A 361 22.56 -2.50 -14.27
C SER A 361 23.87 -1.98 -13.64
N ALA A 362 24.15 -2.37 -12.40
CA ALA A 362 25.38 -2.02 -11.70
C ALA A 362 25.77 -3.08 -10.65
N ILE A 363 27.08 -3.24 -10.45
CA ILE A 363 27.68 -4.11 -9.43
C ILE A 363 28.77 -3.30 -8.72
N SER A 364 28.74 -3.27 -7.40
CA SER A 364 29.77 -2.61 -6.59
C SER A 364 30.22 -3.55 -5.46
N ALA A 365 31.48 -3.98 -5.51
CA ALA A 365 32.09 -4.76 -4.44
C ALA A 365 32.90 -3.86 -3.50
N ARG A 366 32.83 -4.16 -2.20
CA ARG A 366 33.70 -3.56 -1.18
C ARG A 366 34.26 -4.63 -0.25
N SER A 367 35.57 -4.63 -0.09
CA SER A 367 36.28 -5.41 0.91
C SER A 367 36.39 -4.57 2.18
N GLN A 368 35.91 -5.08 3.32
CA GLN A 368 35.89 -4.31 4.58
C GLN A 368 36.07 -5.23 5.79
N SER A 369 36.59 -4.70 6.90
CA SER A 369 36.49 -5.41 8.17
C SER A 369 35.15 -5.06 8.83
N GLY A 370 34.34 -6.07 9.16
CA GLY A 370 33.09 -5.90 9.91
C GLY A 370 33.22 -4.95 11.11
N GLY A 371 32.18 -4.15 11.33
CA GLY A 371 32.11 -3.06 12.28
C GLY A 371 31.09 -2.00 11.82
N THR A 372 30.52 -1.24 12.76
CA THR A 372 29.37 -0.35 12.55
C THR A 372 29.47 0.49 11.28
N THR A 373 28.77 0.08 10.21
CA THR A 373 28.50 0.92 9.05
C THR A 373 27.29 1.78 9.33
N ASN A 374 27.15 2.93 8.66
CA ASN A 374 25.95 3.78 8.71
C ASN A 374 24.71 3.12 8.03
N SER A 375 24.73 1.80 7.86
CA SER A 375 23.64 1.03 7.28
C SER A 375 22.54 0.82 8.33
N ALA A 376 21.27 0.88 7.92
CA ALA A 376 20.12 0.68 8.81
C ALA A 376 20.07 -0.72 9.44
N ILE A 377 20.79 -1.69 8.85
CA ILE A 377 20.90 -3.07 9.31
C ILE A 377 22.35 -3.28 9.80
N PRO A 378 22.56 -3.62 11.09
CA PRO A 378 23.89 -3.92 11.60
C PRO A 378 24.49 -5.11 10.85
N GLU A 379 25.63 -4.90 10.20
CA GLU A 379 26.38 -5.98 9.56
C GLU A 379 26.99 -6.89 10.63
N SER A 380 26.99 -8.20 10.40
CA SER A 380 27.66 -9.16 11.29
C SER A 380 29.18 -8.89 11.31
N GLU A 381 29.82 -9.07 12.45
CA GLU A 381 31.28 -8.92 12.58
C GLU A 381 32.06 -9.90 11.65
N ASP A 382 31.46 -11.03 11.31
CA ASP A 382 32.02 -12.04 10.40
C ASP A 382 32.07 -11.56 8.94
N THR A 383 31.47 -10.41 8.64
CA THR A 383 31.42 -9.85 7.28
C THR A 383 32.81 -9.32 6.89
N ILE A 384 33.39 -9.92 5.84
CA ILE A 384 34.68 -9.56 5.26
C ILE A 384 34.57 -8.69 4.01
N GLY A 385 33.36 -8.56 3.48
CA GLY A 385 33.04 -7.70 2.36
C GLY A 385 31.57 -7.74 2.01
N SER A 386 31.15 -6.86 1.12
CA SER A 386 29.80 -6.88 0.57
C SER A 386 29.80 -6.49 -0.90
N ILE A 387 28.87 -7.07 -1.65
CA ILE A 387 28.61 -6.74 -3.05
C ILE A 387 27.20 -6.16 -3.14
N GLN A 388 27.08 -4.92 -3.57
CA GLN A 388 25.80 -4.29 -3.89
C GLN A 388 25.48 -4.56 -5.36
N LEU A 389 24.29 -5.14 -5.59
CA LEU A 389 23.75 -5.43 -6.90
C LEU A 389 22.56 -4.53 -7.18
N THR A 390 22.55 -3.89 -8.35
CA THR A 390 21.39 -3.17 -8.88
C THR A 390 20.88 -3.93 -10.09
N PHE A 391 19.62 -4.34 -10.06
CA PHE A 391 19.02 -5.08 -11.17
C PHE A 391 18.66 -4.14 -12.33
N VAL A 392 18.45 -4.71 -13.51
CA VAL A 392 17.79 -3.98 -14.60
C VAL A 392 16.32 -3.69 -14.25
N ASP A 393 15.76 -2.68 -14.92
CA ASP A 393 14.34 -2.36 -14.83
C ASP A 393 13.48 -3.59 -15.11
N TYR A 394 12.37 -3.76 -14.38
CA TYR A 394 11.49 -4.91 -14.47
C TYR A 394 10.96 -5.17 -15.89
N PHE A 395 10.80 -4.12 -16.71
CA PHE A 395 10.42 -4.27 -18.12
C PHE A 395 11.45 -5.05 -18.96
N ASN A 396 12.72 -5.04 -18.53
CA ASN A 396 13.83 -5.67 -19.24
C ASN A 396 14.30 -6.98 -18.57
N ARG A 397 13.59 -7.45 -17.53
CA ARG A 397 13.91 -8.71 -16.84
C ARG A 397 13.42 -9.91 -17.64
N SER A 398 14.28 -10.91 -17.78
CA SER A 398 14.00 -12.16 -18.49
C SER A 398 13.40 -13.24 -17.58
N ARG A 399 13.66 -13.18 -16.26
CA ARG A 399 13.22 -14.15 -15.25
C ARG A 399 13.05 -13.50 -13.86
N PRO A 400 12.34 -14.15 -12.91
CA PRO A 400 12.19 -13.67 -11.54
C PRO A 400 13.53 -13.51 -10.81
N ILE A 401 13.63 -12.48 -9.97
CA ILE A 401 14.86 -12.22 -9.19
C ILE A 401 15.13 -13.33 -8.16
N ALA A 402 14.09 -13.98 -7.64
CA ALA A 402 14.26 -15.14 -6.76
C ALA A 402 15.14 -16.23 -7.38
N ASP A 403 14.94 -16.52 -8.67
CA ASP A 403 15.74 -17.49 -9.41
C ASP A 403 17.19 -17.01 -9.61
N VAL A 404 17.39 -15.71 -9.86
CA VAL A 404 18.72 -15.10 -9.98
C VAL A 404 19.47 -15.19 -8.66
N LEU A 405 18.83 -14.84 -7.54
CA LEU A 405 19.43 -14.90 -6.22
C LEU A 405 19.72 -16.34 -5.79
N GLN A 406 18.85 -17.29 -6.13
CA GLN A 406 19.09 -18.70 -5.87
C GLN A 406 20.29 -19.21 -6.68
N GLU A 407 20.41 -18.84 -7.95
CA GLU A 407 21.57 -19.20 -8.76
C GLU A 407 22.88 -18.61 -8.20
N VAL A 408 22.85 -17.39 -7.67
CA VAL A 408 24.01 -16.79 -6.98
C VAL A 408 24.38 -17.63 -5.75
N ARG A 409 23.42 -18.11 -4.95
CA ARG A 409 23.70 -19.00 -3.81
C ARG A 409 24.31 -20.32 -4.28
N ASP A 410 23.68 -20.98 -5.24
CA ASP A 410 24.11 -22.29 -5.73
C ASP A 410 25.54 -22.24 -6.31
N ARG A 411 25.89 -21.14 -7.00
CA ARG A 411 27.23 -20.95 -7.55
C ARG A 411 28.27 -20.54 -6.52
N THR A 412 27.87 -20.00 -5.37
CA THR A 412 28.81 -19.57 -4.32
C THR A 412 28.98 -20.59 -3.19
N ASP A 413 28.13 -21.61 -3.12
CA ASP A 413 28.17 -22.65 -2.07
C ASP A 413 29.47 -23.49 -2.03
N HIS A 414 30.21 -23.54 -3.14
CA HIS A 414 31.45 -24.32 -3.23
C HIS A 414 32.66 -23.69 -2.50
N PHE A 415 32.57 -22.43 -2.07
CA PHE A 415 33.68 -21.75 -1.38
C PHE A 415 33.80 -22.25 0.08
N ALA A 416 34.79 -23.09 0.34
CA ALA A 416 35.03 -23.61 1.69
C ALA A 416 35.44 -22.50 2.66
N GLY A 417 34.66 -22.32 3.74
CA GLY A 417 34.95 -21.33 4.79
C GLY A 417 34.45 -19.91 4.50
N VAL A 418 33.76 -19.72 3.37
CA VAL A 418 33.06 -18.47 3.03
C VAL A 418 31.56 -18.75 3.03
N GLN A 419 30.80 -17.92 3.75
CA GLN A 419 29.34 -17.97 3.74
C GLN A 419 28.82 -16.72 3.01
N VAL A 420 28.01 -16.94 1.98
CA VAL A 420 27.40 -15.87 1.20
C VAL A 420 25.97 -15.67 1.67
N GLU A 421 25.70 -14.53 2.28
CA GLU A 421 24.35 -14.13 2.67
C GLU A 421 23.83 -13.12 1.65
N ILE A 422 22.64 -13.36 1.13
CA ILE A 422 21.98 -12.45 0.20
C ILE A 422 20.81 -11.79 0.92
N LEU A 423 20.89 -10.48 1.06
CA LEU A 423 19.81 -9.64 1.55
C LEU A 423 19.19 -8.86 0.39
N ALA A 424 18.02 -9.29 -0.05
CA ALA A 424 17.21 -8.54 -0.99
C ALA A 424 16.69 -7.26 -0.33
N VAL A 425 16.92 -6.09 -0.94
CA VAL A 425 16.32 -4.83 -0.48
C VAL A 425 14.90 -4.78 -1.00
N ALA A 426 13.98 -5.38 -0.23
CA ALA A 426 12.56 -5.33 -0.53
C ALA A 426 11.96 -3.96 -0.20
N GLY A 427 10.81 -3.66 -0.79
CA GLY A 427 10.04 -2.48 -0.44
C GLY A 427 9.56 -2.59 1.01
N GLY A 428 10.08 -1.73 1.90
CA GLY A 428 9.70 -1.74 3.30
C GLY A 428 10.66 -0.95 4.18
N PRO A 429 10.30 -0.75 5.46
CA PRO A 429 11.30 -0.53 6.50
C PRO A 429 12.31 -1.69 6.44
N PRO A 430 13.62 -1.44 6.53
CA PRO A 430 14.60 -2.50 6.63
C PRO A 430 14.39 -3.24 7.96
N SER A 431 13.72 -4.38 7.90
CA SER A 431 13.73 -5.39 8.95
C SER A 431 14.91 -6.32 8.68
N GLY A 432 15.59 -6.77 9.72
CA GLY A 432 16.66 -7.78 9.58
C GLY A 432 16.09 -9.13 9.09
N LYS A 433 16.65 -10.24 9.54
CA LYS A 433 16.11 -11.56 9.18
C LYS A 433 14.65 -11.74 9.65
N ALA A 434 13.93 -12.63 8.96
CA ALA A 434 12.49 -12.88 9.16
C ALA A 434 12.14 -13.27 10.61
N VAL A 435 13.00 -14.04 11.29
CA VAL A 435 12.83 -14.40 12.69
C VAL A 435 14.02 -13.86 13.49
N GLN A 436 13.74 -13.03 14.49
CA GLN A 436 14.75 -12.54 15.43
C GLN A 436 14.30 -12.77 16.86
N LEU A 437 15.09 -13.52 17.61
CA LEU A 437 14.85 -13.84 19.01
C LEU A 437 15.94 -13.18 19.85
N ARG A 438 15.53 -12.22 20.68
CA ARG A 438 16.44 -11.49 21.57
C ARG A 438 16.42 -12.10 22.96
N LEU A 439 17.60 -12.49 23.46
CA LEU A 439 17.80 -12.92 24.84
C LEU A 439 18.53 -11.83 25.61
N ARG A 440 18.10 -11.57 26.85
CA ARG A 440 18.66 -10.55 27.74
C ARG A 440 18.88 -11.09 29.15
N ALA A 441 20.06 -10.84 29.71
CA ALA A 441 20.39 -11.19 31.10
C ALA A 441 21.43 -10.22 31.70
N GLU A 442 21.51 -10.17 33.03
CA GLU A 442 22.58 -9.46 33.72
C GLU A 442 23.89 -10.27 33.72
N ASP A 443 23.80 -11.58 33.98
CA ASP A 443 24.94 -12.49 33.92
C ASP A 443 25.17 -12.96 32.47
N GLY A 444 26.33 -12.58 31.92
CA GLY A 444 26.74 -13.00 30.58
C GLY A 444 27.02 -14.50 30.47
N ARG A 445 27.40 -15.19 31.55
CA ARG A 445 27.70 -16.63 31.51
C ARG A 445 26.43 -17.46 31.39
N LEU A 446 25.41 -17.10 32.16
CA LEU A 446 24.08 -17.70 32.06
C LEU A 446 23.50 -17.50 30.65
N LEU A 447 23.61 -16.28 30.13
CA LEU A 447 23.11 -15.93 28.80
C LEU A 447 23.74 -16.80 27.70
N LEU A 448 25.05 -17.07 27.77
CA LEU A 448 25.75 -17.94 26.80
C LEU A 448 25.27 -19.39 26.88
N GLN A 449 24.97 -19.90 28.07
CA GLN A 449 24.45 -21.27 28.23
C GLN A 449 23.04 -21.42 27.64
N GLU A 450 22.17 -20.44 27.89
CA GLU A 450 20.80 -20.45 27.33
C GLU A 450 20.81 -20.22 25.82
N LEU A 451 21.73 -19.39 25.31
CA LEU A 451 21.87 -19.14 23.88
C LEU A 451 22.18 -20.43 23.10
N GLU A 452 23.04 -21.30 23.62
CA GLU A 452 23.34 -22.60 22.98
C GLU A 452 22.12 -23.54 22.98
N ARG A 453 21.28 -23.51 24.03
CA ARG A 453 20.02 -24.27 24.03
C ARG A 453 19.06 -23.74 22.96
N VAL A 454 18.92 -22.42 22.88
CA VAL A 454 18.09 -21.77 21.86
C VAL A 454 18.60 -22.04 20.46
N ARG A 455 19.92 -22.05 20.26
CA ARG A 455 20.55 -22.43 18.99
C ARG A 455 20.17 -23.85 18.59
N ALA A 456 20.24 -24.81 19.50
CA ALA A 456 19.85 -26.20 19.22
C ALA A 456 18.37 -26.31 18.83
N ILE A 457 17.48 -25.54 19.48
CA ILE A 457 16.05 -25.50 19.14
C ILE A 457 15.83 -24.92 17.74
N MET A 458 16.49 -23.82 17.41
CA MET A 458 16.37 -23.21 16.08
C MET A 458 16.94 -24.12 14.98
N GLN A 459 18.09 -24.77 15.23
CA GLN A 459 18.71 -25.70 14.27
C GLN A 459 17.90 -26.98 14.05
N ALA A 460 17.10 -27.39 15.04
CA ALA A 460 16.20 -28.54 14.89
C ALA A 460 14.97 -28.26 14.01
N ASN A 461 14.66 -26.99 13.74
CA ASN A 461 13.52 -26.61 12.91
C ASN A 461 13.91 -26.58 11.43
N GLU A 462 13.37 -27.52 10.64
CA GLU A 462 13.64 -27.63 9.19
C GLU A 462 13.17 -26.40 8.39
N ASN A 463 12.28 -25.56 8.95
CA ASN A 463 11.77 -24.36 8.29
C ASN A 463 12.71 -23.15 8.40
N LEU A 464 13.82 -23.25 9.16
CA LEU A 464 14.77 -22.16 9.36
C LEU A 464 16.07 -22.39 8.58
N VAL A 465 16.54 -21.34 7.91
CA VAL A 465 17.83 -21.30 7.22
C VAL A 465 18.61 -20.05 7.64
N ASP A 466 19.91 -20.02 7.34
CA ASP A 466 20.81 -18.91 7.69
C ASP A 466 20.75 -18.50 9.18
N ILE A 467 20.70 -19.49 10.09
CA ILE A 467 20.64 -19.24 11.53
C ILE A 467 21.97 -18.62 11.98
N GLU A 468 21.85 -17.44 12.58
CA GLU A 468 22.96 -16.66 13.10
C GLU A 468 22.78 -16.39 14.59
N ASP A 469 23.91 -16.44 15.29
CA ASP A 469 24.02 -15.95 16.64
C ASP A 469 24.66 -14.55 16.60
N GLY A 470 24.21 -13.67 17.49
CA GLY A 470 24.81 -12.35 17.66
C GLY A 470 26.07 -12.35 18.52
N LEU A 471 26.79 -13.48 18.62
CA LEU A 471 28.02 -13.53 19.41
C LEU A 471 29.15 -12.82 18.66
N PRO A 472 29.98 -12.04 19.37
CA PRO A 472 31.20 -11.53 18.78
C PRO A 472 32.11 -12.69 18.37
N LEU A 473 32.86 -12.50 17.29
CA LEU A 473 33.87 -13.49 16.90
C LEU A 473 34.94 -13.63 17.98
N PRO A 474 35.43 -14.87 18.23
CA PRO A 474 36.63 -15.05 19.03
C PRO A 474 37.80 -14.40 18.31
N GLY A 475 38.20 -13.22 18.77
CA GLY A 475 39.39 -12.54 18.29
C GLY A 475 40.60 -12.91 19.14
N THR A 476 41.80 -12.71 18.58
CA THR A 476 43.03 -12.72 19.37
C THR A 476 43.36 -11.29 19.77
N LYS A 477 43.56 -11.01 21.06
CA LYS A 477 44.22 -9.78 21.51
C LYS A 477 45.56 -10.13 22.13
N ILE A 478 46.52 -9.24 21.94
CA ILE A 478 47.79 -9.31 22.66
C ILE A 478 47.67 -8.32 23.82
N SER A 479 47.58 -8.83 25.05
CA SER A 479 47.69 -8.02 26.26
C SER A 479 49.16 -7.77 26.56
N VAL A 480 49.48 -6.52 26.91
CA VAL A 480 50.84 -6.09 27.21
C VAL A 480 50.87 -5.70 28.68
N ASP A 481 51.41 -6.59 29.51
CA ASP A 481 51.47 -6.40 30.94
C ASP A 481 52.81 -5.76 31.32
N LEU A 482 52.74 -4.55 31.89
CA LEU A 482 53.93 -3.78 32.24
C LEU A 482 54.57 -4.32 33.53
N LYS A 483 55.87 -4.63 33.47
CA LYS A 483 56.70 -4.90 34.66
C LYS A 483 57.07 -3.58 35.32
N GLU A 484 56.15 -3.02 36.11
CA GLU A 484 56.29 -1.67 36.69
C GLU A 484 57.61 -1.45 37.43
N ALA A 485 58.06 -2.44 38.22
CA ALA A 485 59.30 -2.34 38.98
C ALA A 485 60.55 -2.24 38.08
N ASP A 486 60.59 -3.00 36.98
CA ASP A 486 61.71 -2.98 36.04
C ASP A 486 61.70 -1.73 35.16
N ALA A 487 60.51 -1.29 34.73
CA ALA A 487 60.32 -0.04 34.00
C ALA A 487 60.78 1.18 34.81
N GLN A 488 60.41 1.25 36.10
CA GLN A 488 60.87 2.30 37.00
C GLN A 488 62.39 2.27 37.22
N ARG A 489 62.98 1.07 37.39
CA ARG A 489 64.43 0.91 37.58
C ARG A 489 65.25 1.42 36.38
N LEU A 490 64.70 1.28 35.18
CA LEU A 490 65.33 1.68 33.91
C LEU A 490 64.91 3.07 33.43
N GLY A 491 64.03 3.76 34.16
CA GLY A 491 63.57 5.12 33.84
C GLY A 491 62.67 5.19 32.60
N VAL A 492 61.96 4.10 32.28
CA VAL A 492 61.09 4.01 31.10
C VAL A 492 59.62 4.14 31.51
N THR A 493 58.85 4.96 30.80
CA THR A 493 57.41 5.12 31.07
C THR A 493 56.55 4.19 30.21
N ALA A 494 55.35 3.87 30.70
CA ALA A 494 54.35 3.14 29.92
C ALA A 494 54.04 3.84 28.58
N PHE A 495 54.05 5.18 28.57
CA PHE A 495 53.86 5.97 27.35
C PHE A 495 54.97 5.73 26.33
N GLN A 496 56.25 5.77 26.74
CA GLN A 496 57.36 5.47 25.83
C GLN A 496 57.24 4.05 25.26
N ILE A 497 56.95 3.06 26.10
CA ILE A 497 56.73 1.67 25.66
C ILE A 497 55.59 1.59 24.63
N SER A 498 54.48 2.29 24.89
CA SER A 498 53.34 2.32 23.96
C SER A 498 53.70 2.93 22.60
N GLN A 499 54.59 3.93 22.54
CA GLN A 499 55.04 4.51 21.27
C GLN A 499 55.83 3.50 20.44
N TYR A 500 56.76 2.75 21.06
CA TYR A 500 57.52 1.70 20.36
C TYR A 500 56.59 0.58 19.85
N ILE A 501 55.57 0.21 20.63
CA ILE A 501 54.57 -0.77 20.21
C ILE A 501 53.72 -0.21 19.05
N GLN A 502 53.25 1.03 19.13
CA GLN A 502 52.47 1.68 18.05
C GLN A 502 53.26 1.77 16.73
N MET A 503 54.57 2.05 16.78
CA MET A 503 55.45 2.07 15.60
C MET A 503 55.52 0.72 14.85
N THR A 504 55.10 -0.37 15.50
CA THR A 504 55.07 -1.71 14.92
C THR A 504 53.81 -1.94 14.08
N ASN A 505 52.70 -1.29 14.41
CA ASN A 505 51.41 -1.44 13.71
C ASN A 505 51.02 -0.16 12.95
N ASP A 506 50.32 0.76 13.60
CA ASP A 506 49.72 1.96 12.99
C ASP A 506 50.75 3.06 12.71
N GLY A 507 51.91 2.99 13.35
CA GLY A 507 52.88 4.08 13.35
C GLY A 507 52.58 5.11 14.43
N TYR A 508 53.63 5.82 14.82
CA TYR A 508 53.52 6.95 15.73
C TYR A 508 53.46 8.24 14.90
N ILE A 509 52.33 8.97 14.95
CA ILE A 509 52.17 10.25 14.25
C ILE A 509 53.06 11.28 14.94
N VAL A 510 54.01 11.84 14.18
CA VAL A 510 54.98 12.81 14.70
C VAL A 510 54.58 14.24 14.35
N ASP A 511 54.02 14.42 13.15
CA ASP A 511 53.59 15.72 12.64
C ASP A 511 52.57 15.50 11.51
N SER A 512 51.91 16.55 11.05
CA SER A 512 51.08 16.54 9.84
C SER A 512 51.56 17.61 8.86
N ILE A 513 51.53 17.32 7.56
CA ILE A 513 51.92 18.27 6.52
C ILE A 513 50.84 18.36 5.45
N ARG A 514 50.49 19.58 5.05
CA ARG A 514 49.62 19.80 3.90
C ARG A 514 50.45 19.84 2.62
N LEU A 515 50.19 18.89 1.72
CA LEU A 515 50.87 18.79 0.43
C LEU A 515 50.32 19.83 -0.57
N ASP A 516 51.18 20.31 -1.48
CA ASP A 516 50.77 21.26 -2.51
C ASP A 516 49.67 20.67 -3.41
N GLY A 517 48.52 21.34 -3.47
CA GLY A 517 47.34 20.88 -4.22
C GLY A 517 46.36 20.02 -3.42
N SER A 518 46.67 19.70 -2.16
CA SER A 518 45.73 19.09 -1.20
C SER A 518 45.21 20.13 -0.22
N ASN A 519 43.90 20.11 0.05
CA ASN A 519 43.32 20.87 1.17
C ASN A 519 43.45 20.11 2.50
N ASP A 520 43.73 18.82 2.45
CA ASP A 520 43.83 17.93 3.61
C ASP A 520 45.27 17.82 4.10
N GLU A 521 45.43 17.77 5.43
CA GLU A 521 46.71 17.47 6.07
C GLU A 521 47.02 15.97 5.94
N THR A 522 48.28 15.64 5.70
CA THR A 522 48.79 14.27 5.58
C THR A 522 49.70 13.98 6.76
N ASP A 523 49.39 12.92 7.51
CA ASP A 523 50.17 12.54 8.69
C ASP A 523 51.56 12.02 8.32
N ILE A 524 52.57 12.52 9.03
CA ILE A 524 53.94 12.01 9.03
C ILE A 524 54.08 11.00 10.17
N VAL A 525 54.12 9.72 9.82
CA VAL A 525 54.21 8.61 10.78
C VAL A 525 55.60 8.00 10.84
N PHE A 526 56.11 7.76 12.04
CA PHE A 526 57.26 6.90 12.26
C PHE A 526 56.80 5.46 12.42
N ARG A 527 57.40 4.56 11.63
CA ARG A 527 57.12 3.12 11.66
C ARG A 527 58.43 2.35 11.61
N PHE A 528 58.45 1.19 12.23
CA PHE A 528 59.55 0.25 12.02
C PHE A 528 59.55 -0.27 10.57
N PRO A 529 60.72 -0.65 10.02
CA PRO A 529 60.79 -1.41 8.77
C PRO A 529 59.90 -2.66 8.81
N SER A 530 59.37 -3.10 7.67
CA SER A 530 58.43 -4.24 7.59
C SER A 530 58.93 -5.52 8.26
N GLU A 531 60.25 -5.75 8.25
CA GLU A 531 60.90 -6.90 8.88
C GLU A 531 60.78 -6.95 10.41
N PHE A 532 60.50 -5.82 11.06
CA PHE A 532 60.30 -5.73 12.53
C PHE A 532 58.82 -5.57 12.91
N ARG A 533 57.90 -5.64 11.94
CA ARG A 533 56.46 -5.41 12.13
C ARG A 533 55.63 -6.69 12.29
N SER A 534 56.28 -7.82 12.62
CA SER A 534 55.63 -9.09 12.87
C SER A 534 55.57 -9.42 14.37
N ILE A 535 54.61 -10.26 14.76
CA ILE A 535 54.33 -10.61 16.17
C ILE A 535 55.57 -11.23 16.83
N ASP A 536 56.29 -12.08 16.12
CA ASP A 536 57.54 -12.73 16.55
C ASP A 536 58.73 -11.77 16.73
N GLN A 537 58.57 -10.51 16.33
CA GLN A 537 59.57 -9.45 16.50
C GLN A 537 59.23 -8.51 17.65
N LEU A 538 58.00 -8.54 18.18
CA LEU A 538 57.59 -7.70 19.31
C LEU A 538 58.55 -7.86 20.49
N ASP A 539 58.90 -9.09 20.87
CA ASP A 539 59.84 -9.35 21.98
C ASP A 539 61.28 -8.87 21.72
N LYS A 540 61.64 -8.63 20.45
CA LYS A 540 62.98 -8.27 20.01
C LYS A 540 63.16 -6.75 19.83
N ILE A 541 62.07 -5.98 19.97
CA ILE A 541 62.14 -4.51 19.91
C ILE A 541 63.06 -4.01 21.02
N ARG A 542 63.95 -3.08 20.69
CA ARG A 542 64.89 -2.48 21.66
C ARG A 542 64.46 -1.06 21.95
N ILE A 543 64.24 -0.77 23.23
CA ILE A 543 63.87 0.56 23.72
C ILE A 543 65.14 1.29 24.16
N ASN A 544 65.28 2.54 23.71
CA ASN A 544 66.36 3.41 24.15
C ASN A 544 66.03 3.95 25.55
N THR A 545 66.87 3.61 26.52
CA THR A 545 66.79 4.13 27.90
C THR A 545 68.00 5.04 28.17
N GLU A 546 67.96 5.84 29.23
CA GLU A 546 69.10 6.68 29.65
C GLU A 546 70.37 5.87 29.96
N ARG A 547 70.22 4.57 30.23
CA ARG A 547 71.31 3.64 30.58
C ARG A 547 71.71 2.71 29.43
N GLY A 548 71.18 2.93 28.23
CA GLY A 548 71.45 2.11 27.04
C GLY A 548 70.20 1.44 26.47
N THR A 549 70.39 0.59 25.46
CA THR A 549 69.27 -0.06 24.75
C THR A 549 68.89 -1.38 25.39
N VAL A 550 67.64 -1.49 25.82
CA VAL A 550 67.12 -2.68 26.53
C VAL A 550 66.02 -3.34 25.68
N PRO A 551 66.01 -4.67 25.53
CA PRO A 551 64.90 -5.38 24.90
C PRO A 551 63.58 -5.14 25.63
N ILE A 552 62.49 -4.92 24.90
CA ILE A 552 61.16 -4.65 25.44
C ILE A 552 60.63 -5.81 26.30
N ALA A 553 61.02 -7.06 26.01
CA ALA A 553 60.65 -8.25 26.80
C ALA A 553 61.12 -8.20 28.28
N ASN A 554 62.13 -7.38 28.59
CA ASN A 554 62.55 -7.15 29.98
C ASN A 554 61.62 -6.18 30.74
N LEU A 555 60.77 -5.46 30.00
CA LEU A 555 59.91 -4.40 30.51
C LEU A 555 58.43 -4.77 30.47
N VAL A 556 58.01 -5.66 29.56
CA VAL A 556 56.63 -6.11 29.42
C VAL A 556 56.56 -7.62 29.22
N ASP A 557 55.43 -8.21 29.59
CA ASP A 557 55.03 -9.56 29.19
C ASP A 557 53.92 -9.45 28.13
N PHE A 558 54.09 -10.16 27.02
CA PHE A 558 53.06 -10.25 25.99
C PHE A 558 52.25 -11.52 26.20
N ASN A 559 50.96 -11.37 26.49
CA ASN A 559 50.03 -12.47 26.69
C ASN A 559 49.03 -12.52 25.52
N ILE A 560 48.75 -13.72 25.02
CA ILE A 560 47.75 -13.93 23.98
C ILE A 560 46.44 -14.30 24.68
N ASP A 561 45.48 -13.37 24.64
CA ASP A 561 44.17 -13.53 25.24
C ASP A 561 43.08 -13.60 24.17
N GLU A 562 41.92 -14.16 24.55
CA GLU A 562 40.70 -14.04 23.76
C GLU A 562 40.15 -12.60 23.85
N ARG A 563 39.88 -12.01 22.69
CA ARG A 563 39.20 -10.74 22.54
C ARG A 563 37.70 -10.99 22.46
N THR A 564 36.94 -10.34 23.34
CA THR A 564 35.53 -10.05 23.09
C THR A 564 35.46 -8.71 22.37
N SER A 565 35.19 -8.72 21.07
CA SER A 565 35.17 -7.52 20.21
C SER A 565 34.05 -6.56 20.59
N LEU A 566 32.85 -7.07 20.88
CA LEU A 566 31.64 -6.28 21.11
C LEU A 566 30.79 -6.83 22.26
N ILE A 567 30.33 -5.95 23.16
CA ILE A 567 29.33 -6.27 24.18
C ILE A 567 28.09 -5.43 23.91
N THR A 568 27.05 -6.07 23.37
CA THR A 568 25.76 -5.42 23.14
C THR A 568 24.94 -5.40 24.43
N ARG A 569 24.45 -4.22 24.81
CA ARG A 569 23.55 -4.03 25.95
C ARG A 569 22.29 -3.32 25.50
N ILE A 570 21.14 -3.82 25.95
CA ILE A 570 19.82 -3.21 25.72
C ILE A 570 19.15 -3.12 27.08
N ASP A 571 18.70 -1.91 27.43
CA ASP A 571 18.18 -1.60 28.76
C ASP A 571 19.17 -2.00 29.88
N GLU A 572 20.46 -1.65 29.69
CA GLU A 572 21.60 -1.94 30.58
C GLU A 572 21.96 -3.43 30.78
N ARG A 573 21.15 -4.35 30.26
CA ARG A 573 21.38 -5.80 30.34
C ARG A 573 22.11 -6.30 29.10
N ARG A 574 22.97 -7.31 29.24
CA ARG A 574 23.65 -7.94 28.09
C ARG A 574 22.60 -8.59 27.20
N ALA A 575 22.73 -8.41 25.89
CA ALA A 575 21.77 -8.90 24.92
C ALA A 575 22.47 -9.60 23.76
N TYR A 576 21.96 -10.77 23.39
CA TYR A 576 22.30 -11.45 22.14
C TYR A 576 21.02 -11.67 21.34
N THR A 577 21.10 -11.47 20.03
CA THR A 577 19.98 -11.71 19.13
C THR A 577 20.33 -12.89 18.24
N MET A 578 19.48 -13.91 18.26
CA MET A 578 19.50 -15.03 17.32
C MET A 578 18.61 -14.66 16.14
N SER A 579 19.12 -14.77 14.93
CA SER A 579 18.41 -14.35 13.71
C SER A 579 18.38 -15.50 12.71
N ALA A 580 17.26 -15.70 12.01
CA ALA A 580 17.13 -16.73 10.98
C ALA A 580 16.16 -16.31 9.88
N ASN A 581 16.42 -16.80 8.67
CA ASN A 581 15.51 -16.70 7.54
C ASN A 581 14.59 -17.92 7.51
N ILE A 582 13.46 -17.79 6.83
CA ILE A 582 12.54 -18.91 6.59
C ILE A 582 12.98 -19.59 5.30
N ALA A 583 13.05 -20.93 5.31
CA ALA A 583 13.38 -21.72 4.14
C ALA A 583 12.39 -21.44 3.00
N GLU A 584 12.88 -21.28 1.78
CA GLU A 584 12.01 -21.24 0.60
C GLU A 584 11.31 -22.60 0.41
N PRO A 585 10.04 -22.61 -0.03
CA PRO A 585 9.28 -23.84 -0.13
C PRO A 585 9.89 -24.79 -1.17
N LYS A 586 9.87 -26.09 -0.88
CA LYS A 586 10.19 -27.12 -1.88
C LYS A 586 9.13 -27.09 -3.00
N PRO A 587 9.46 -27.51 -4.23
CA PRO A 587 8.51 -27.51 -5.33
C PRO A 587 7.20 -28.25 -4.98
N GLY A 588 6.08 -27.52 -4.90
CA GLY A 588 4.76 -28.06 -4.53
C GLY A 588 4.34 -27.85 -3.07
N GLU A 589 5.20 -27.30 -2.22
CA GLU A 589 4.90 -26.90 -0.84
C GLU A 589 4.59 -25.40 -0.75
N THR A 590 3.84 -24.98 0.29
CA THR A 590 3.58 -23.56 0.55
C THR A 590 4.63 -23.04 1.54
N LYS A 591 5.18 -21.86 1.29
CA LYS A 591 6.14 -21.21 2.20
C LYS A 591 5.56 -21.16 3.62
N ALA A 592 6.33 -21.61 4.61
CA ALA A 592 5.91 -21.57 6.00
C ALA A 592 5.73 -20.11 6.43
N ALA A 593 4.63 -19.79 7.10
CA ALA A 593 4.40 -18.44 7.58
C ALA A 593 5.36 -18.11 8.72
N ALA A 594 5.95 -16.91 8.73
CA ALA A 594 6.78 -16.44 9.84
C ALA A 594 6.04 -16.51 11.19
N SER A 595 4.75 -16.23 11.18
CA SER A 595 3.88 -16.34 12.36
C SER A 595 3.77 -17.76 12.89
N THR A 596 3.59 -18.76 12.00
CA THR A 596 3.52 -20.17 12.39
C THR A 596 4.84 -20.67 12.95
N VAL A 597 5.96 -20.34 12.30
CA VAL A 597 7.30 -20.72 12.79
C VAL A 597 7.58 -20.09 14.15
N VAL A 598 7.19 -18.82 14.36
CA VAL A 598 7.35 -18.16 15.66
C VAL A 598 6.43 -18.76 16.73
N GLU A 599 5.22 -19.20 16.38
CA GLU A 599 4.34 -19.92 17.31
C GLU A 599 4.95 -21.28 17.72
N GLU A 600 5.47 -22.05 16.76
CA GLU A 600 6.19 -23.31 17.01
C GLU A 600 7.41 -23.09 17.92
N LEU A 601 8.23 -22.09 17.62
CA LEU A 601 9.38 -21.72 18.46
C LEU A 601 8.93 -21.25 19.84
N THR A 602 7.83 -20.52 19.95
CA THR A 602 7.28 -20.08 21.24
C THR A 602 6.94 -21.28 22.11
N VAL A 603 6.28 -22.30 21.55
CA VAL A 603 5.97 -23.55 22.27
C VAL A 603 7.25 -24.28 22.67
N ALA A 604 8.22 -24.43 21.74
CA ALA A 604 9.48 -25.11 22.02
C ALA A 604 10.31 -24.41 23.12
N LEU A 605 10.36 -23.07 23.12
CA LEU A 605 11.08 -22.28 24.13
C LEU A 605 10.39 -22.36 25.51
N GLN A 606 9.06 -22.45 25.54
CA GLN A 606 8.31 -22.65 26.79
C GLN A 606 8.55 -24.05 27.37
N GLU A 607 8.63 -25.09 26.53
CA GLU A 607 8.96 -26.46 26.95
C GLU A 607 10.41 -26.60 27.41
N ALA A 608 11.33 -25.83 26.83
CA ALA A 608 12.75 -25.85 27.16
C ALA A 608 13.10 -25.32 28.57
N GLN A 609 12.14 -24.70 29.27
CA GLN A 609 12.31 -24.13 30.62
C GLN A 609 13.57 -23.26 30.74
N ILE A 610 13.66 -22.22 29.90
CA ILE A 610 14.72 -21.21 29.97
C ILE A 610 14.77 -20.61 31.38
N ASP A 611 15.98 -20.37 31.88
CA ASP A 611 16.19 -19.81 33.22
C ASP A 611 15.39 -18.49 33.42
N PRO A 612 14.66 -18.31 34.54
CA PRO A 612 13.86 -17.11 34.79
C PRO A 612 14.63 -15.79 34.74
N ASP A 613 15.95 -15.81 35.00
CA ASP A 613 16.80 -14.62 34.95
C ASP A 613 17.13 -14.19 33.51
N VAL A 614 16.87 -15.06 32.52
CA VAL A 614 17.01 -14.78 31.09
C VAL A 614 15.65 -14.44 30.49
N SER A 615 15.44 -13.16 30.21
CA SER A 615 14.25 -12.71 29.49
C SER A 615 14.46 -12.85 27.99
N TRP A 616 13.48 -13.38 27.27
CA TRP A 616 13.49 -13.51 25.82
C TRP A 616 12.26 -12.84 25.20
N ASN A 617 12.41 -12.28 24.01
CA ASN A 617 11.31 -11.75 23.22
C ASN A 617 11.65 -11.80 21.72
N PHE A 618 10.65 -12.10 20.89
CA PHE A 618 10.76 -11.93 19.46
C PHE A 618 10.77 -10.44 19.11
N VAL A 619 11.65 -10.04 18.21
CA VAL A 619 11.85 -8.67 17.72
C VAL A 619 11.82 -8.67 16.19
N GLY A 620 11.80 -7.48 15.58
CA GLY A 620 11.66 -7.33 14.12
C GLY A 620 10.19 -7.36 13.69
N ASP A 621 9.93 -7.89 12.50
CA ASP A 621 8.62 -7.80 11.83
C ASP A 621 7.46 -8.36 12.65
N ASN A 622 7.68 -9.44 13.41
CA ASN A 622 6.60 -10.01 14.21
C ASN A 622 6.12 -9.08 15.34
N GLN A 623 7.02 -8.33 15.97
CA GLN A 623 6.65 -7.37 17.00
C GLN A 623 5.91 -6.19 16.35
N ASP A 624 6.49 -5.63 15.29
CA ASP A 624 5.91 -4.50 14.56
C ASP A 624 4.52 -4.85 13.98
N GLN A 625 4.35 -6.10 13.53
CA GLN A 625 3.08 -6.65 13.05
C GLN A 625 2.02 -6.71 14.15
N GLN A 626 2.35 -7.22 15.33
CA GLN A 626 1.41 -7.30 16.45
C GLN A 626 1.02 -5.90 16.96
N GLU A 627 1.99 -5.00 17.10
CA GLU A 627 1.75 -3.61 17.47
C GLU A 627 0.85 -2.91 16.44
N ALA A 628 1.15 -3.07 15.14
CA ALA A 628 0.34 -2.55 14.05
C ALA A 628 -1.08 -3.10 14.04
N PHE A 629 -1.28 -4.42 14.15
CA PHE A 629 -2.62 -5.01 14.14
C PHE A 629 -3.43 -4.62 15.36
N SER A 630 -2.81 -4.55 16.56
CA SER A 630 -3.50 -4.08 17.76
C SER A 630 -3.95 -2.62 17.62
N PHE A 631 -3.09 -1.75 17.07
CA PHE A 631 -3.43 -0.38 16.76
C PHE A 631 -4.55 -0.30 15.73
N LEU A 632 -4.43 -0.98 14.58
CA LEU A 632 -5.42 -0.97 13.49
C LEU A 632 -6.79 -1.49 13.96
N ALA A 633 -6.83 -2.52 14.80
CA ALA A 633 -8.07 -3.04 15.39
C ALA A 633 -8.72 -1.99 16.31
N SER A 634 -7.94 -1.34 17.17
CA SER A 634 -8.45 -0.27 18.03
C SER A 634 -8.93 0.96 17.23
N ALA A 635 -8.18 1.34 16.19
CA ALA A 635 -8.49 2.40 15.26
C ALA A 635 -9.80 2.12 14.49
N PHE A 636 -9.97 0.88 14.03
CA PHE A 636 -11.20 0.44 13.37
C PHE A 636 -12.40 0.47 14.32
N ALA A 637 -12.24 0.07 15.58
CA ALA A 637 -13.30 0.18 16.58
C ALA A 637 -13.70 1.65 16.84
N ILE A 638 -12.73 2.55 16.96
CA ILE A 638 -12.97 4.00 17.10
C ILE A 638 -13.69 4.54 15.86
N ALA A 639 -13.26 4.15 14.66
CA ALA A 639 -13.92 4.51 13.40
C ALA A 639 -15.38 4.02 13.35
N LEU A 640 -15.67 2.79 13.77
CA LEU A 640 -17.03 2.25 13.85
C LEU A 640 -17.92 3.08 14.79
N VAL A 641 -17.41 3.47 15.96
CA VAL A 641 -18.13 4.35 16.90
C VAL A 641 -18.35 5.74 16.30
N GLY A 642 -17.34 6.30 15.64
CA GLY A 642 -17.44 7.59 14.94
C GLY A 642 -18.49 7.56 13.82
N MET A 643 -18.47 6.52 12.98
CA MET A 643 -19.49 6.29 11.96
C MET A 643 -20.87 6.14 12.59
N PHE A 644 -20.99 5.39 13.68
CA PHE A 644 -22.25 5.21 14.39
C PHE A 644 -22.85 6.55 14.86
N ALA A 645 -22.02 7.43 15.41
CA ALA A 645 -22.42 8.76 15.85
C ALA A 645 -22.93 9.63 14.68
N ILE A 646 -22.24 9.61 13.54
CA ILE A 646 -22.67 10.32 12.32
C ILE A 646 -24.00 9.76 11.81
N LEU A 647 -24.13 8.43 11.73
CA LEU A 647 -25.34 7.76 11.25
C LEU A 647 -26.55 7.98 12.17
N ILE A 648 -26.38 7.97 13.49
CA ILE A 648 -27.45 8.33 14.43
C ILE A 648 -27.90 9.77 14.20
N THR A 649 -26.95 10.69 14.05
CA THR A 649 -27.24 12.11 13.82
C THR A 649 -28.04 12.30 12.52
N GLN A 650 -27.68 11.58 11.47
CA GLN A 650 -28.35 11.62 10.18
C GLN A 650 -29.77 11.02 10.21
N PHE A 651 -29.93 9.82 10.76
CA PHE A 651 -31.19 9.06 10.66
C PHE A 651 -32.13 9.21 11.86
N ASN A 652 -31.64 9.79 12.97
CA ASN A 652 -32.33 9.86 14.25
C ASN A 652 -32.94 8.50 14.68
N SER A 653 -32.23 7.41 14.39
CA SER A 653 -32.71 6.04 14.63
C SER A 653 -31.56 5.09 14.86
N PHE A 654 -31.50 4.51 16.07
CA PHE A 654 -30.50 3.51 16.45
C PHE A 654 -30.53 2.28 15.54
N TYR A 655 -31.73 1.78 15.19
CA TYR A 655 -31.87 0.60 14.34
C TYR A 655 -31.33 0.83 12.92
N ARG A 656 -31.61 2.00 12.32
CA ARG A 656 -31.11 2.32 10.97
C ARG A 656 -29.60 2.48 10.95
N ALA A 657 -29.04 3.13 11.98
CA ALA A 657 -27.60 3.25 12.13
C ALA A 657 -26.93 1.88 12.28
N MET A 658 -27.47 1.01 13.14
CA MET A 658 -26.94 -0.35 13.33
C MET A 658 -27.09 -1.21 12.07
N LEU A 659 -28.20 -1.09 11.34
CA LEU A 659 -28.42 -1.79 10.08
C LEU A 659 -27.32 -1.45 9.07
N ILE A 660 -27.00 -0.17 8.91
CA ILE A 660 -25.94 0.28 8.00
C ILE A 660 -24.57 -0.27 8.44
N LEU A 661 -24.27 -0.28 9.75
CA LEU A 661 -23.02 -0.86 10.25
C LEU A 661 -22.94 -2.38 10.07
N THR A 662 -24.06 -3.11 10.17
CA THR A 662 -24.03 -4.57 9.90
C THR A 662 -23.66 -4.90 8.46
N ALA A 663 -23.91 -3.99 7.51
CA ALA A 663 -23.48 -4.16 6.13
C ALA A 663 -21.94 -4.15 5.99
N VAL A 664 -21.23 -3.43 6.88
CA VAL A 664 -19.76 -3.44 6.95
C VAL A 664 -19.26 -4.81 7.39
N ALA A 665 -19.82 -5.40 8.44
CA ALA A 665 -19.43 -6.74 8.87
C ALA A 665 -19.70 -7.79 7.77
N MET A 666 -20.82 -7.61 7.05
CA MET A 666 -21.21 -8.50 5.95
C MET A 666 -20.40 -8.29 4.66
N SER A 667 -19.48 -7.33 4.58
CA SER A 667 -18.55 -7.21 3.44
C SER A 667 -17.27 -8.03 3.61
N LEU A 668 -16.90 -8.36 4.84
CA LEU A 668 -15.73 -9.19 5.18
C LEU A 668 -15.67 -10.55 4.46
N PRO A 669 -16.79 -11.27 4.21
CA PRO A 669 -16.73 -12.52 3.46
C PRO A 669 -16.18 -12.34 2.06
N GLY A 670 -16.51 -11.21 1.40
CA GLY A 670 -15.96 -10.88 0.09
C GLY A 670 -14.45 -10.71 0.12
N VAL A 671 -13.92 -10.05 1.15
CA VAL A 671 -12.48 -9.91 1.38
C VAL A 671 -11.84 -11.28 1.56
N MET A 672 -12.38 -12.12 2.44
CA MET A 672 -11.83 -13.45 2.72
C MET A 672 -11.83 -14.35 1.48
N PHE A 673 -12.95 -14.41 0.74
CA PHE A 673 -12.99 -15.18 -0.50
C PHE A 673 -12.05 -14.61 -1.57
N GLY A 674 -11.91 -13.30 -1.65
CA GLY A 674 -10.94 -12.64 -2.53
C GLY A 674 -9.51 -13.12 -2.26
N LEU A 675 -9.09 -13.08 -0.99
CA LEU A 675 -7.75 -13.54 -0.57
C LEU A 675 -7.54 -15.03 -0.84
N ILE A 676 -8.57 -15.86 -0.69
CA ILE A 676 -8.49 -17.31 -0.99
C ILE A 676 -8.30 -17.53 -2.49
N ILE A 677 -9.05 -16.81 -3.33
CA ILE A 677 -8.96 -16.93 -4.80
C ILE A 677 -7.57 -16.50 -5.28
N THR A 678 -6.99 -15.47 -4.66
CA THR A 678 -5.69 -14.92 -5.08
C THR A 678 -4.50 -15.54 -4.33
N ASN A 679 -4.76 -16.47 -3.40
CA ASN A 679 -3.76 -17.06 -2.51
C ASN A 679 -2.91 -16.00 -1.77
N SER A 680 -3.54 -14.89 -1.37
CA SER A 680 -2.86 -13.76 -0.72
C SER A 680 -2.97 -13.83 0.80
N GLY A 681 -1.88 -13.50 1.51
CA GLY A 681 -1.85 -13.34 2.96
C GLY A 681 -2.67 -12.17 3.49
N PHE A 682 -3.12 -12.28 4.73
CA PHE A 682 -3.79 -11.18 5.44
C PHE A 682 -2.75 -10.30 6.15
N GLY A 683 -2.33 -9.22 5.49
CA GLY A 683 -1.34 -8.25 6.01
C GLY A 683 -1.92 -6.88 6.39
N VAL A 684 -1.02 -5.93 6.70
CA VAL A 684 -1.40 -4.54 7.07
C VAL A 684 -2.17 -3.86 5.94
N PHE A 685 -1.71 -3.97 4.69
CA PHE A 685 -2.38 -3.36 3.53
C PHE A 685 -3.78 -3.92 3.31
N THR A 686 -3.96 -5.23 3.48
CA THR A 686 -5.26 -5.89 3.43
C THR A 686 -6.18 -5.35 4.54
N PHE A 687 -5.67 -5.18 5.76
CA PHE A 687 -6.44 -4.61 6.88
C PHE A 687 -6.85 -3.16 6.61
N ILE A 688 -5.94 -2.31 6.13
CA ILE A 688 -6.28 -0.93 5.74
C ILE A 688 -7.30 -0.94 4.60
N GLY A 689 -7.24 -1.92 3.69
CA GLY A 689 -8.26 -2.17 2.67
C GLY A 689 -9.64 -2.49 3.26
N VAL A 690 -9.71 -3.36 4.27
CA VAL A 690 -10.94 -3.67 5.03
C VAL A 690 -11.50 -2.42 5.72
N VAL A 691 -10.63 -1.61 6.34
CA VAL A 691 -11.01 -0.35 6.97
C VAL A 691 -11.57 0.60 5.91
N SER A 692 -10.88 0.78 4.79
CA SER A 692 -11.30 1.62 3.66
C SER A 692 -12.66 1.19 3.09
N LEU A 693 -12.85 -0.12 2.91
CA LEU A 693 -14.07 -0.73 2.45
C LEU A 693 -15.28 -0.36 3.33
N ALA A 694 -15.09 -0.24 4.65
CA ALA A 694 -16.18 0.12 5.56
C ALA A 694 -16.84 1.45 5.19
N GLY A 695 -16.05 2.48 4.84
CA GLY A 695 -16.57 3.78 4.40
C GLY A 695 -17.38 3.67 3.10
N VAL A 696 -16.84 2.98 2.10
CA VAL A 696 -17.49 2.82 0.78
C VAL A 696 -18.78 2.00 0.88
N VAL A 697 -18.77 0.92 1.66
CA VAL A 697 -19.95 0.07 1.88
C VAL A 697 -21.06 0.84 2.59
N VAL A 698 -20.69 1.67 3.57
CA VAL A 698 -21.64 2.51 4.29
C VAL A 698 -22.28 3.53 3.35
N ASN A 699 -21.54 4.12 2.40
CA ASN A 699 -22.09 5.06 1.41
C ASN A 699 -23.31 4.49 0.67
N ASN A 700 -23.16 3.32 0.05
CA ASN A 700 -24.23 2.68 -0.72
C ASN A 700 -25.47 2.40 0.14
N ASN A 701 -25.27 2.02 1.41
CA ASN A 701 -26.36 1.75 2.35
C ASN A 701 -27.03 3.03 2.89
N ILE A 702 -26.29 4.12 3.12
CA ILE A 702 -26.84 5.43 3.54
C ILE A 702 -27.86 5.90 2.52
N VAL A 703 -27.52 5.89 1.22
CA VAL A 703 -28.39 6.39 0.15
C VAL A 703 -29.65 5.53 0.02
N LEU A 704 -29.53 4.20 0.16
CA LEU A 704 -30.66 3.27 0.12
C LEU A 704 -31.61 3.50 1.31
N VAL A 705 -31.08 3.54 2.53
CA VAL A 705 -31.86 3.72 3.76
C VAL A 705 -32.49 5.12 3.83
N ASP A 706 -31.80 6.17 3.37
CA ASP A 706 -32.36 7.52 3.26
C ASP A 706 -33.55 7.58 2.30
N THR A 707 -33.45 6.89 1.17
CA THR A 707 -34.54 6.85 0.19
C THR A 707 -35.76 6.12 0.75
N PHE A 708 -35.54 5.01 1.46
CA PHE A 708 -36.61 4.32 2.17
C PHE A 708 -37.24 5.21 3.26
N ALA A 709 -36.42 5.82 4.11
CA ALA A 709 -36.86 6.70 5.19
C ALA A 709 -37.73 7.87 4.68
N ASN A 710 -37.36 8.43 3.54
CA ASN A 710 -38.08 9.52 2.91
C ASN A 710 -39.42 9.06 2.33
N LEU A 711 -39.44 7.95 1.59
CA LEU A 711 -40.67 7.38 1.04
C LEU A 711 -41.64 6.92 2.15
N GLU A 712 -41.11 6.46 3.27
CA GLU A 712 -41.90 6.08 4.44
C GLU A 712 -42.55 7.30 5.10
N ARG A 713 -41.81 8.41 5.24
CA ARG A 713 -42.35 9.68 5.76
C ARG A 713 -43.46 10.25 4.87
N GLU A 714 -43.32 10.11 3.55
CA GLU A 714 -44.27 10.62 2.57
C GLU A 714 -45.54 9.77 2.49
N LYS A 715 -45.41 8.44 2.34
CA LYS A 715 -46.56 7.54 2.12
C LYS A 715 -47.19 6.99 3.40
N LYS A 716 -46.48 7.03 4.54
CA LYS A 716 -46.93 6.56 5.88
C LYS A 716 -47.65 5.19 5.82
N PRO A 717 -46.95 4.13 5.40
CA PRO A 717 -47.54 2.80 5.22
C PRO A 717 -48.12 2.23 6.53
N ARG A 718 -49.25 1.53 6.46
CA ARG A 718 -49.95 0.92 7.60
C ARG A 718 -49.99 -0.60 7.56
N SER A 719 -49.74 -1.21 6.40
CA SER A 719 -49.79 -2.66 6.21
C SER A 719 -48.42 -3.23 5.82
N ILE A 720 -48.22 -4.53 6.10
CA ILE A 720 -46.99 -5.25 5.71
C ILE A 720 -46.78 -5.22 4.19
N GLU A 721 -47.86 -5.29 3.41
CA GLU A 721 -47.79 -5.27 1.95
C GLU A 721 -47.41 -3.88 1.41
N GLU A 722 -47.87 -2.79 2.06
CA GLU A 722 -47.43 -1.44 1.72
C GLU A 722 -45.95 -1.24 2.01
N TYR A 723 -45.45 -1.70 3.17
CA TYR A 723 -44.02 -1.68 3.49
C TYR A 723 -43.21 -2.49 2.47
N LYS A 724 -43.69 -3.69 2.11
CA LYS A 724 -43.06 -4.54 1.09
C LYS A 724 -42.96 -3.82 -0.26
N ARG A 725 -44.06 -3.19 -0.71
CA ARG A 725 -44.08 -2.40 -1.95
C ARG A 725 -43.13 -1.20 -1.88
N LEU A 726 -43.04 -0.56 -0.73
CA LEU A 726 -42.14 0.57 -0.49
C LEU A 726 -40.67 0.16 -0.60
N ILE A 727 -40.29 -0.94 0.06
CA ILE A 727 -38.93 -1.49 0.03
C ILE A 727 -38.54 -1.88 -1.40
N MET A 728 -39.44 -2.53 -2.14
CA MET A 728 -39.21 -2.84 -3.57
C MET A 728 -39.02 -1.59 -4.41
N LEU A 729 -39.84 -0.56 -4.20
CA LEU A 729 -39.72 0.72 -4.90
C LEU A 729 -38.38 1.40 -4.60
N THR A 730 -37.96 1.42 -3.33
CA THR A 730 -36.66 1.94 -2.93
C THR A 730 -35.53 1.19 -3.63
N GLY A 731 -35.57 -0.15 -3.60
CA GLY A 731 -34.57 -0.99 -4.24
C GLY A 731 -34.49 -0.71 -5.74
N ALA A 732 -35.63 -0.64 -6.45
CA ALA A 732 -35.67 -0.36 -7.88
C ALA A 732 -35.08 1.01 -8.22
N GLN A 733 -35.35 2.03 -7.40
CA GLN A 733 -34.81 3.38 -7.60
C GLN A 733 -33.30 3.48 -7.33
N ARG A 734 -32.74 2.58 -6.51
CA ARG A 734 -31.33 2.63 -6.09
C ARG A 734 -30.43 1.57 -6.70
N LEU A 735 -31.00 0.56 -7.37
CA LEU A 735 -30.24 -0.47 -8.07
C LEU A 735 -29.23 0.13 -9.06
N ARG A 736 -29.68 1.03 -9.94
CA ARG A 736 -28.81 1.62 -10.97
C ARG A 736 -27.70 2.50 -10.36
N PRO A 737 -27.99 3.47 -9.48
CA PRO A 737 -26.93 4.25 -8.83
C PRO A 737 -25.91 3.36 -8.12
N ILE A 738 -26.37 2.41 -7.31
CA ILE A 738 -25.49 1.54 -6.51
C ILE A 738 -24.62 0.64 -7.41
N LEU A 739 -25.17 0.13 -8.52
CA LEU A 739 -24.39 -0.67 -9.46
C LEU A 739 -23.33 0.19 -10.18
N ILE A 740 -23.65 1.42 -10.56
CA ILE A 740 -22.67 2.32 -11.19
C ILE A 740 -21.50 2.54 -10.24
N THR A 741 -21.77 3.01 -9.02
CA THR A 741 -20.73 3.34 -8.03
C THR A 741 -19.88 2.12 -7.67
N THR A 742 -20.52 0.96 -7.52
CA THR A 742 -19.81 -0.30 -7.26
C THR A 742 -18.93 -0.68 -8.43
N ILE A 743 -19.46 -0.72 -9.65
CA ILE A 743 -18.72 -1.15 -10.84
C ILE A 743 -17.56 -0.19 -11.12
N THR A 744 -17.77 1.12 -11.00
CA THR A 744 -16.71 2.12 -11.19
C THR A 744 -15.61 1.94 -10.15
N THR A 745 -15.96 1.73 -8.88
CA THR A 745 -14.96 1.56 -7.82
C THR A 745 -14.19 0.24 -7.96
N ILE A 746 -14.90 -0.86 -8.25
CA ILE A 746 -14.27 -2.17 -8.50
C ILE A 746 -13.33 -2.05 -9.69
N LEU A 747 -13.79 -1.53 -10.82
CA LEU A 747 -12.95 -1.50 -12.01
C LEU A 747 -11.82 -0.47 -11.93
N GLY A 748 -11.98 0.61 -11.15
CA GLY A 748 -10.88 1.53 -10.87
C GLY A 748 -9.74 0.90 -10.07
N LEU A 749 -10.05 -0.10 -9.23
CA LEU A 749 -9.07 -0.81 -8.39
C LEU A 749 -8.70 -2.21 -8.91
N LEU A 750 -9.47 -2.76 -9.85
CA LEU A 750 -9.28 -4.10 -10.39
C LEU A 750 -7.89 -4.32 -11.00
N PRO A 751 -7.31 -3.39 -11.78
CA PRO A 751 -5.99 -3.57 -12.36
C PRO A 751 -4.94 -3.84 -11.27
N LEU A 752 -4.93 -3.02 -10.22
CA LEU A 752 -4.03 -3.22 -9.07
C LEU A 752 -4.34 -4.47 -8.26
N ALA A 753 -5.63 -4.81 -8.09
CA ALA A 753 -6.03 -6.02 -7.36
C ALA A 753 -5.54 -7.31 -8.07
N VAL A 754 -5.48 -7.28 -9.39
CA VAL A 754 -4.96 -8.38 -10.22
C VAL A 754 -3.44 -8.30 -10.37
N GLY A 755 -2.86 -7.10 -10.25
CA GLY A 755 -1.43 -6.84 -10.46
C GLY A 755 -1.09 -6.36 -11.88
N VAL A 756 -2.10 -5.98 -12.67
CA VAL A 756 -1.93 -5.50 -14.04
C VAL A 756 -1.52 -4.03 -14.06
N GLY A 757 -0.36 -3.74 -14.64
CA GLY A 757 0.09 -2.39 -14.98
C GLY A 757 -0.08 -2.13 -16.47
N VAL A 758 -0.35 -0.88 -16.85
CA VAL A 758 -0.42 -0.46 -18.25
C VAL A 758 0.48 0.74 -18.43
N ASP A 759 1.51 0.63 -19.25
CA ASP A 759 2.30 1.79 -19.66
C ASP A 759 1.74 2.37 -20.96
N PHE A 760 1.15 3.57 -20.87
CA PHE A 760 0.60 4.27 -22.02
C PHE A 760 1.64 4.85 -22.97
N GLN A 761 2.89 5.04 -22.52
CA GLN A 761 3.95 5.60 -23.37
C GLN A 761 4.51 4.55 -24.33
N ASN A 762 4.78 3.36 -23.80
CA ASN A 762 5.32 2.24 -24.57
C ASN A 762 4.25 1.25 -25.06
N PHE A 763 2.98 1.44 -24.66
CA PHE A 763 1.85 0.53 -24.94
C PHE A 763 2.11 -0.92 -24.49
N VAL A 764 2.79 -1.08 -23.35
CA VAL A 764 3.12 -2.38 -22.74
C VAL A 764 2.14 -2.67 -21.60
N ILE A 765 1.68 -3.92 -21.51
CA ILE A 765 0.85 -4.40 -20.39
C ILE A 765 1.73 -5.30 -19.52
N THR A 766 1.77 -5.03 -18.22
CA THR A 766 2.60 -5.76 -17.25
C THR A 766 1.72 -6.51 -16.25
N GLY A 767 2.25 -7.57 -15.63
CA GLY A 767 1.64 -8.22 -14.47
C GLY A 767 0.40 -9.07 -14.73
N VAL A 768 0.29 -9.66 -15.92
CA VAL A 768 -0.75 -10.67 -16.21
C VAL A 768 -0.29 -12.06 -15.72
N ASP A 769 0.13 -12.18 -14.45
CA ASP A 769 0.31 -13.51 -13.85
C ASP A 769 -1.02 -14.02 -13.30
N LEU A 770 -1.86 -14.43 -14.25
CA LEU A 770 -3.17 -15.03 -14.02
C LEU A 770 -3.08 -16.56 -13.95
N THR A 771 -1.89 -17.14 -13.70
CA THR A 771 -1.71 -18.59 -13.49
C THR A 771 -2.68 -19.20 -12.46
N PRO A 772 -3.18 -18.51 -11.42
CA PRO A 772 -4.23 -19.07 -10.55
C PRO A 772 -5.61 -19.20 -11.23
N LEU A 773 -5.87 -18.40 -12.27
CA LEU A 773 -7.14 -18.31 -13.00
C LEU A 773 -7.14 -19.15 -14.29
N THR A 774 -6.00 -19.69 -14.72
CA THR A 774 -5.91 -20.59 -15.87
C THR A 774 -6.61 -21.93 -15.63
N GLY A 775 -6.83 -22.31 -14.37
CA GLY A 775 -7.60 -23.51 -14.00
C GLY A 775 -9.12 -23.39 -14.20
N LEU A 776 -9.65 -22.20 -14.54
CA LEU A 776 -11.08 -22.00 -14.75
C LEU A 776 -11.48 -22.29 -16.22
N PRO A 777 -12.46 -23.19 -16.46
CA PRO A 777 -12.94 -23.46 -17.82
C PRO A 777 -13.58 -22.20 -18.42
N LEU A 778 -13.29 -21.91 -19.71
CA LEU A 778 -13.63 -20.73 -20.52
C LEU A 778 -12.78 -19.46 -20.32
N VAL A 779 -12.14 -19.28 -19.16
CA VAL A 779 -11.33 -18.07 -18.87
C VAL A 779 -9.84 -18.35 -19.08
N GLY A 780 -9.39 -19.59 -18.83
CA GLY A 780 -7.98 -19.96 -18.96
C GLY A 780 -7.40 -19.84 -20.36
N ASP A 781 -8.16 -20.21 -21.40
CA ASP A 781 -7.68 -20.15 -22.80
C ASP A 781 -7.47 -18.70 -23.28
N PHE A 782 -8.38 -17.78 -22.90
CA PHE A 782 -8.27 -16.35 -23.22
C PHE A 782 -7.07 -15.68 -22.56
N ILE A 783 -6.76 -16.09 -21.32
CA ILE A 783 -5.64 -15.58 -20.54
C ILE A 783 -4.31 -16.10 -21.09
N ALA A 784 -4.24 -17.38 -21.46
CA ALA A 784 -3.05 -17.96 -22.08
C ALA A 784 -2.73 -17.31 -23.43
N GLU A 785 -3.74 -16.95 -24.22
CA GLU A 785 -3.59 -16.24 -25.50
C GLU A 785 -3.13 -14.78 -25.32
N LEU A 786 -3.54 -14.11 -24.23
CA LEU A 786 -3.05 -12.78 -23.87
C LEU A 786 -1.57 -12.78 -23.47
N ASN A 787 -1.14 -13.76 -22.67
CA ASN A 787 0.26 -13.88 -22.23
C ASN A 787 1.24 -14.26 -23.35
N ALA A 788 0.75 -14.82 -24.45
CA ALA A 788 1.57 -15.20 -25.60
C ALA A 788 1.82 -14.07 -26.61
N LYS A 789 1.26 -12.87 -26.41
CA LYS A 789 1.46 -11.72 -27.31
C LYS A 789 2.69 -10.90 -26.94
N ASP A 790 3.46 -10.52 -27.97
CA ASP A 790 4.56 -9.56 -27.86
C ASP A 790 4.07 -8.26 -27.17
N GLY A 791 4.76 -7.84 -26.10
CA GLY A 791 4.41 -6.66 -25.31
C GLY A 791 3.64 -6.92 -24.01
N VAL A 792 3.48 -8.19 -23.60
CA VAL A 792 2.97 -8.58 -22.27
C VAL A 792 4.12 -9.10 -21.41
N VAL A 793 4.46 -8.36 -20.34
CA VAL A 793 5.47 -8.78 -19.36
C VAL A 793 4.75 -9.49 -18.21
N SER A 794 5.14 -10.72 -17.88
CA SER A 794 4.47 -11.54 -16.85
C SER A 794 4.67 -11.00 -15.44
N GLN A 795 5.72 -10.22 -15.19
CA GLN A 795 6.01 -9.65 -13.88
C GLN A 795 5.15 -8.41 -13.60
N ALA A 796 4.52 -8.39 -12.42
CA ALA A 796 3.76 -7.25 -11.93
C ALA A 796 4.72 -6.13 -11.54
N SER A 797 4.40 -4.87 -11.86
CA SER A 797 5.24 -3.73 -11.47
C SER A 797 5.43 -3.69 -9.96
N SER A 798 6.62 -3.30 -9.49
CA SER A 798 6.94 -3.19 -8.06
C SER A 798 5.92 -2.33 -7.31
N SER A 799 5.47 -1.24 -7.94
CA SER A 799 4.42 -0.37 -7.40
C SER A 799 3.06 -1.08 -7.22
N SER A 800 2.65 -1.98 -8.12
CA SER A 800 1.37 -2.67 -8.02
C SER A 800 1.34 -3.72 -6.89
N GLN A 801 2.48 -4.36 -6.62
CA GLN A 801 2.61 -5.44 -5.63
C GLN A 801 2.30 -4.95 -4.20
N TRP A 802 2.79 -3.76 -3.83
CA TRP A 802 2.50 -3.11 -2.55
C TRP A 802 1.01 -2.94 -2.25
N TRP A 803 0.24 -2.61 -3.28
CA TRP A 803 -1.16 -2.19 -3.14
C TRP A 803 -2.16 -3.28 -3.52
N LYS A 804 -1.68 -4.42 -3.98
CA LYS A 804 -2.47 -5.57 -4.42
C LYS A 804 -3.42 -6.04 -3.31
N GLY A 805 -2.90 -6.31 -2.11
CA GLY A 805 -3.71 -6.79 -0.98
C GLY A 805 -4.81 -5.81 -0.56
N MET A 806 -4.51 -4.51 -0.56
CA MET A 806 -5.48 -3.46 -0.27
C MET A 806 -6.58 -3.37 -1.33
N SER A 807 -6.19 -3.40 -2.61
CA SER A 807 -7.10 -3.31 -3.75
C SER A 807 -7.99 -4.55 -3.86
N GLN A 808 -7.45 -5.74 -3.58
CA GLN A 808 -8.19 -7.00 -3.49
C GLN A 808 -9.26 -6.93 -2.40
N ALA A 809 -8.89 -6.49 -1.20
CA ALA A 809 -9.84 -6.33 -0.10
C ALA A 809 -11.01 -5.42 -0.47
N ILE A 810 -10.74 -4.28 -1.10
CA ILE A 810 -11.78 -3.33 -1.49
C ILE A 810 -12.62 -3.88 -2.66
N ALA A 811 -12.00 -4.38 -3.72
CA ALA A 811 -12.70 -4.83 -4.93
C ALA A 811 -13.62 -6.04 -4.65
N PHE A 812 -13.09 -7.11 -4.04
CA PHE A 812 -13.88 -8.30 -3.72
C PHE A 812 -14.86 -8.03 -2.56
N GLY A 813 -14.45 -7.23 -1.58
CA GLY A 813 -15.32 -6.77 -0.51
C GLY A 813 -16.52 -5.98 -1.01
N LEU A 814 -16.34 -5.07 -1.98
CA LEU A 814 -17.43 -4.32 -2.62
C LEU A 814 -18.32 -5.20 -3.46
N LEU A 815 -17.74 -6.12 -4.25
CA LEU A 815 -18.49 -7.05 -5.08
C LEU A 815 -19.49 -7.84 -4.23
N PHE A 816 -19.03 -8.37 -3.10
CA PHE A 816 -19.89 -9.09 -2.17
C PHE A 816 -20.85 -8.15 -1.41
N SER A 817 -20.34 -7.02 -0.94
CA SER A 817 -21.13 -6.05 -0.18
C SER A 817 -22.28 -5.45 -0.98
N THR A 818 -22.14 -5.28 -2.29
CA THR A 818 -23.22 -4.75 -3.13
C THR A 818 -24.37 -5.75 -3.25
N VAL A 819 -24.08 -7.04 -3.33
CA VAL A 819 -25.10 -8.10 -3.24
C VAL A 819 -25.79 -8.03 -1.87
N VAL A 820 -25.01 -7.95 -0.78
CA VAL A 820 -25.56 -7.81 0.57
C VAL A 820 -26.45 -6.55 0.68
N SER A 821 -25.96 -5.40 0.22
CA SER A 821 -26.67 -4.12 0.32
C SER A 821 -27.98 -4.10 -0.47
N LEU A 822 -28.04 -4.81 -1.59
CA LEU A 822 -29.25 -4.91 -2.41
C LEU A 822 -30.25 -5.96 -1.91
N PHE A 823 -29.83 -7.00 -1.18
CA PHE A 823 -30.74 -8.08 -0.76
C PHE A 823 -30.90 -8.21 0.76
N PHE A 824 -29.81 -8.16 1.51
CA PHE A 824 -29.79 -8.29 2.97
C PHE A 824 -30.36 -7.04 3.66
N THR A 825 -29.91 -5.84 3.28
CA THR A 825 -30.38 -4.57 3.86
C THR A 825 -31.90 -4.39 3.72
N PRO A 826 -32.52 -4.60 2.53
CA PRO A 826 -33.99 -4.59 2.39
C PRO A 826 -34.71 -5.64 3.23
N SER A 827 -34.11 -6.83 3.40
CA SER A 827 -34.67 -7.89 4.26
C SER A 827 -34.64 -7.48 5.73
N MET A 828 -33.58 -6.83 6.20
CA MET A 828 -33.47 -6.25 7.54
C MET A 828 -34.47 -5.11 7.78
N LEU A 829 -34.71 -4.24 6.78
CA LEU A 829 -35.77 -3.23 6.86
C LEU A 829 -37.17 -3.88 7.01
N MET A 830 -37.40 -5.01 6.35
CA MET A 830 -38.65 -5.76 6.46
C MET A 830 -38.87 -6.37 7.86
N ILE A 831 -37.81 -6.72 8.58
CA ILE A 831 -37.91 -7.19 9.98
C ILE A 831 -38.41 -6.06 10.88
N GLN A 832 -37.84 -4.85 10.73
CA GLN A 832 -38.28 -3.67 11.47
C GLN A 832 -39.75 -3.34 11.18
N SER A 833 -40.13 -3.31 9.91
CA SER A 833 -41.50 -2.96 9.52
C SER A 833 -42.53 -3.96 10.04
N ARG A 834 -42.21 -5.26 10.07
CA ARG A 834 -43.07 -6.28 10.70
C ARG A 834 -43.25 -6.03 12.20
N LEU A 835 -42.20 -5.62 12.91
CA LEU A 835 -42.27 -5.27 14.34
C LEU A 835 -43.10 -4.01 14.57
N GLU A 836 -42.97 -3.00 13.73
CA GLU A 836 -43.75 -1.76 13.82
C GLU A 836 -45.24 -2.01 13.57
N VAL A 837 -45.59 -2.76 12.52
CA VAL A 837 -46.99 -3.14 12.26
C VAL A 837 -47.57 -3.96 13.42
N ARG A 838 -46.80 -4.89 14.02
CA ARG A 838 -47.23 -5.63 15.22
C ARG A 838 -47.47 -4.70 16.42
N LYS A 839 -46.62 -3.70 16.65
CA LYS A 839 -46.81 -2.70 17.73
C LYS A 839 -48.06 -1.86 17.52
N VAL A 840 -48.38 -1.51 16.27
CA VAL A 840 -49.60 -0.75 15.93
C VAL A 840 -50.84 -1.63 16.06
N ALA A 841 -50.80 -2.89 15.61
CA ALA A 841 -51.89 -3.84 15.74
C ALA A 841 -52.17 -4.27 17.20
N GLY A 842 -51.14 -4.27 18.06
CA GLY A 842 -51.26 -4.61 19.49
C GLY A 842 -51.76 -3.49 20.40
N ARG A 843 -51.90 -2.25 19.91
CA ARG A 843 -52.55 -1.16 20.68
C ARG A 843 -54.07 -1.33 20.56
N PRO A 844 -54.82 -1.59 21.65
CA PRO A 844 -56.27 -1.59 21.59
C PRO A 844 -56.72 -0.21 21.09
N SER A 845 -57.55 -0.20 20.06
CA SER A 845 -58.08 1.04 19.49
C SER A 845 -58.63 1.93 20.61
N SER A 846 -58.47 3.24 20.47
CA SER A 846 -59.10 4.21 21.39
C SER A 846 -60.58 3.89 21.62
N ARG A 847 -61.25 3.36 20.59
CA ARG A 847 -62.60 2.79 20.65
C ARG A 847 -62.74 1.59 21.59
N ALA A 848 -61.88 0.57 21.49
CA ALA A 848 -61.90 -0.58 22.40
C ALA A 848 -61.51 -0.23 23.84
N ARG A 849 -60.65 0.79 24.04
CA ARG A 849 -60.29 1.30 25.36
C ARG A 849 -61.43 2.13 25.97
N LEU A 850 -62.11 2.95 25.17
CA LEU A 850 -63.33 3.68 25.53
C LEU A 850 -64.52 2.73 25.75
N GLU A 851 -64.65 1.66 24.98
CA GLU A 851 -65.67 0.62 25.18
C GLU A 851 -65.40 -0.22 26.43
N ARG A 852 -64.13 -0.55 26.72
CA ARG A 852 -63.77 -1.19 28.01
C ARG A 852 -63.96 -0.26 29.20
N GLN A 853 -63.69 1.04 29.04
CA GLN A 853 -63.97 2.04 30.08
C GLN A 853 -65.48 2.29 30.24
N ALA A 854 -66.23 2.36 29.15
CA ALA A 854 -67.69 2.49 29.14
C ALA A 854 -68.37 1.22 29.68
N ALA A 855 -67.85 0.04 29.37
CA ALA A 855 -68.29 -1.23 29.94
C ALA A 855 -67.97 -1.32 31.44
N LYS A 856 -66.78 -0.86 31.88
CA LYS A 856 -66.45 -0.73 33.30
C LYS A 856 -67.31 0.33 34.01
N ALA A 857 -67.67 1.43 33.35
CA ALA A 857 -68.54 2.47 33.89
C ALA A 857 -70.01 1.99 33.98
N ARG A 858 -70.49 1.24 32.98
CA ARG A 858 -71.79 0.55 33.01
C ARG A 858 -71.85 -0.52 34.09
N ALA A 859 -70.78 -1.29 34.29
CA ALA A 859 -70.68 -2.30 35.35
C ALA A 859 -70.57 -1.70 36.77
N LYS A 860 -70.14 -0.44 36.90
CA LYS A 860 -70.08 0.31 38.17
C LYS A 860 -71.31 1.19 38.44
N GLY A 861 -72.38 1.07 37.64
CA GLY A 861 -73.65 1.76 37.88
C GLY A 861 -73.59 3.28 37.91
N THR A 862 -72.58 3.90 37.27
CA THR A 862 -72.24 5.33 37.52
C THR A 862 -72.53 6.28 36.35
N VAL A 863 -73.42 5.94 35.41
CA VAL A 863 -73.89 6.92 34.42
C VAL A 863 -75.38 6.75 34.16
N GLY A 864 -76.17 7.56 34.88
CA GLY A 864 -77.48 8.03 34.44
C GLY A 864 -77.32 9.01 33.28
N GLY A 865 -78.34 9.07 32.43
CA GLY A 865 -78.28 9.53 31.05
C GLY A 865 -77.62 10.87 30.76
N VAL A 866 -77.00 10.97 29.58
CA VAL A 866 -77.00 12.18 28.76
C VAL A 866 -77.22 11.76 27.31
N ILE A 867 -78.15 12.48 26.69
CA ILE A 867 -78.72 12.33 25.36
C ILE A 867 -77.68 12.57 24.26
N ALA A 868 -77.88 11.92 23.12
CA ALA A 868 -77.14 12.11 21.89
C ALA A 868 -77.26 13.53 21.33
N SER A 869 -76.14 14.12 20.89
CA SER A 869 -76.12 15.09 19.79
C SER A 869 -74.74 15.15 19.13
N SER A 870 -74.76 14.95 17.80
CA SER A 870 -73.75 15.16 16.74
C SER A 870 -72.37 14.51 16.88
#